data_AF-A0A958E8L8-F1
#
_entry.id   AF-A0A958E8L8-F1
#
_cell.length_a   1.000
_cell.length_b   1.000
_cell.length_c   1.000
_cell.angle_alpha   90.00
_cell.angle_beta   90.00
_cell.angle_gamma   90.00
#
_symmetry.space_group_name_H-M   'P 1'
#
loop_
_entity.id
_entity.type
_entity.pdbx_description
1 polymer ?
#
loop_
_entity_poly.entity_id
_entity_poly.type
_entity_poly.pdbx_seq_one_letter_code
_entity_poly.pdbx_strand_id
1 'polypeptide(L)'
;MPHRHLKLFILLGWALIFNLSAQTTYTWFGGTGNWNSSGNWSPNGIPGSADLAQITVGTVIVDSDVTVDSVSLAGGILQRDNKLTVLTGLTWTGGDVTGTDTLDIQPGAMLHFSGNVIKDIFNGVIINRGFTLWDGTGGGDNGRINFRNEAIFINASGALFEVTGNALLDYVQLDQGGFFRNFGTLTKSGGVGETNIDPTFYNTGTVNVESGWIRFERGDSTNNSTGTFNVDSGTFIELSERLFNFDGATITGAGEVRLLDADLILNGTGLTIPSTGNLAITNVLSSVTGSGPLTNNGNIFWQNGVIQGSGSFTNNQTITLQTTNTKFLNARDLNNQGTVSWEAGQFQLAGGVTVTNGASGTISITNGTTLAPADAQGGDLVNNGTIVKAASATGGSTFNVPFTNNGTVRVSAQSLAIIEASTSNSPAAYKTASGATTTFSNALHTVNGATFDSTGTAFFSSDTLLVTGSGMTINSPATFQLTAGRVLGKGNIQVDGTLTWLNAQLEDSGTVDINGTMNVTSNTFLRNFAWTITNNGTVNWNSSADMQLYENATFVNNPGGVFNINQSVFFDSRVPDGGNFINKGTLTRTGSGETVFDVTLTNIGTIQVNQGNLDIQITVPAGLKGTVNVASGATAELSTNSHVLDSLTVTGSGGFLDINNVAVNVASQGMNIASGGGVDLRGSSGSLVVGGPVDVDGTFDFRRGTISGSGAFQVDGSLLLSTVDLKTLNGKSVTLNGTATWTGGIFRLTNNATLAIGSTGIFDVQTDNTVDDLSGSNVITNAGIFRKTAGSGTSTIEPDITNTGTISAEAATMAFVGAVDHQDGAVFQGSATLNMSSASLTLNGDVNPGTSAGQLSLTGNYAPTANSALNVEIGGTTAGSNHDQLAVSGNGSLNGTLNISFINSYVPSVGDSFTIATFGGSRSGTFATVSGPTEGGNPVFTVTYLSDRIVLGVQDAPTTLAANVKVFLEAPYSTGSMSNRLNSALPASQPYSGSPWNYAGAETVGSFASDIVDWVLLELRTGTGSGTLVGRRAALLKSDGTIVDTSGSGQVAFGLSPGDYYVVVYHRNHVPVMTSAVATLGPGSSLYDFTTAQTQAFGSTPMVDLGSGVFGLAGGDADSDGDVDSDDKTAVAGDLNNTGYRSADINFSQLTTYADKILVVQNTGKTSQVPAGAADAPVAPQEHFSAVRGN
;
A
#
# COMPACT_ATOMS: atom_id res chain seq x y z
N MET A 1 -45.16 5.18 49.80
CA MET A 1 -46.60 5.02 50.16
C MET A 1 -46.75 3.77 51.02
N PRO A 2 -46.95 3.94 52.34
CA PRO A 2 -48.18 3.49 52.97
C PRO A 2 -48.60 4.40 54.13
N HIS A 3 -49.03 5.64 53.86
CA HIS A 3 -49.57 6.55 54.91
C HIS A 3 -50.94 7.15 54.57
N ARG A 4 -51.47 6.90 53.37
CA ARG A 4 -52.74 7.47 52.91
C ARG A 4 -54.00 6.87 53.56
N HIS A 5 -53.88 5.85 54.40
CA HIS A 5 -55.04 5.21 55.04
C HIS A 5 -55.12 5.35 56.57
N LEU A 6 -54.14 6.00 57.23
CA LEU A 6 -54.18 6.21 58.68
C LEU A 6 -54.71 7.60 59.09
N LYS A 7 -54.58 8.63 58.23
CA LYS A 7 -55.05 9.99 58.55
C LYS A 7 -56.57 10.12 58.62
N LEU A 8 -57.31 9.32 57.85
CA LEU A 8 -58.78 9.31 57.92
C LEU A 8 -59.33 8.60 59.17
N PHE A 9 -58.51 7.81 59.87
CA PHE A 9 -58.92 7.12 61.11
C PHE A 9 -58.79 7.99 62.37
N ILE A 10 -58.06 9.11 62.33
CA ILE A 10 -57.89 9.99 63.49
C ILE A 10 -59.08 10.96 63.66
N LEU A 11 -59.77 11.34 62.58
CA LEU A 11 -61.02 12.12 62.69
C LEU A 11 -62.21 11.30 63.23
N LEU A 12 -62.18 9.96 63.14
CA LEU A 12 -63.26 9.08 63.62
C LEU A 12 -62.93 8.35 64.93
N GLY A 13 -61.68 8.37 65.40
CA GLY A 13 -61.22 7.63 66.59
C GLY A 13 -61.38 8.33 67.93
N TRP A 14 -61.67 9.64 67.97
CA TRP A 14 -61.78 10.42 69.22
C TRP A 14 -63.16 10.34 69.91
N ALA A 15 -64.09 9.54 69.38
CA ALA A 15 -65.43 9.42 69.93
C ALA A 15 -65.61 8.30 70.97
N LEU A 16 -64.54 7.63 71.44
CA LEU A 16 -64.70 6.64 72.50
C LEU A 16 -63.72 6.82 73.68
N ILE A 17 -64.35 7.15 74.81
CA ILE A 17 -63.90 7.14 76.21
C ILE A 17 -63.42 8.51 76.75
N PHE A 18 -64.38 9.40 77.01
CA PHE A 18 -64.40 10.30 78.18
C PHE A 18 -65.82 10.38 78.75
N ASN A 19 -65.95 10.48 80.07
CA ASN A 19 -67.20 10.82 80.74
C ASN A 19 -67.64 12.23 80.30
N LEU A 20 -68.75 12.35 79.57
CA LEU A 20 -69.39 13.64 79.25
C LEU A 20 -70.07 14.20 80.51
N SER A 21 -69.42 15.14 81.21
CA SER A 21 -70.19 16.20 81.86
C SER A 21 -70.68 17.15 80.77
N ALA A 22 -71.94 17.56 80.80
CA ALA A 22 -72.45 18.56 79.86
C ALA A 22 -71.66 19.87 80.03
N GLN A 23 -70.91 20.26 79.01
CA GLN A 23 -70.19 21.52 78.96
C GLN A 23 -71.20 22.69 78.99
N THR A 24 -71.03 23.64 79.90
CA THR A 24 -71.86 24.85 79.94
C THR A 24 -71.24 25.90 79.04
N THR A 25 -72.04 26.48 78.14
CA THR A 25 -71.60 27.60 77.28
C THR A 25 -71.84 28.93 77.98
N TYR A 26 -70.77 29.68 78.22
CA TYR A 26 -70.78 31.05 78.71
C TYR A 26 -70.52 32.00 77.55
N THR A 27 -71.52 32.77 77.12
CA THR A 27 -71.38 33.75 76.05
C THR A 27 -71.06 35.13 76.61
N TRP A 28 -69.99 35.75 76.13
CA TRP A 28 -69.65 37.14 76.44
C TRP A 28 -70.67 38.08 75.77
N PHE A 29 -71.35 38.89 76.58
CA PHE A 29 -72.29 39.91 76.09
C PHE A 29 -71.93 41.32 76.56
N GLY A 30 -70.85 41.47 77.33
CA GLY A 30 -70.35 42.75 77.83
C GLY A 30 -69.61 43.58 76.77
N GLY A 31 -69.25 44.81 77.15
CA GLY A 31 -68.28 45.64 76.41
C GLY A 31 -66.83 45.22 76.69
N THR A 32 -66.00 46.13 77.17
CA THR A 32 -64.67 45.83 77.71
C THR A 32 -64.79 45.41 79.18
N GLY A 33 -64.19 44.28 79.57
CA GLY A 33 -64.23 43.82 80.96
C GLY A 33 -63.38 42.59 81.26
N ASN A 34 -63.29 42.24 82.55
CA ASN A 34 -62.46 41.14 83.04
C ASN A 34 -63.14 39.77 82.88
N TRP A 35 -62.35 38.73 82.56
CA TRP A 35 -62.79 37.33 82.45
C TRP A 35 -63.44 36.84 83.74
N ASN A 36 -62.85 37.18 84.88
CA ASN A 36 -63.31 36.72 86.20
C ASN A 36 -64.52 37.49 86.76
N SER A 37 -65.15 38.37 85.97
CA SER A 37 -66.38 39.06 86.35
C SER A 37 -67.61 38.31 85.84
N SER A 38 -68.28 37.56 86.72
CA SER A 38 -69.40 36.67 86.38
C SER A 38 -70.55 37.36 85.63
N GLY A 39 -70.81 38.64 85.92
CA GLY A 39 -71.83 39.46 85.26
C GLY A 39 -71.58 39.79 83.78
N ASN A 40 -70.39 39.50 83.25
CA ASN A 40 -70.05 39.71 81.84
C ASN A 40 -70.39 38.50 80.94
N TRP A 41 -70.77 37.37 81.53
CA TRP A 41 -71.06 36.10 80.84
C TRP A 41 -72.52 35.70 81.00
N SER A 42 -73.13 35.15 79.94
CA SER A 42 -74.51 34.62 79.94
C SER A 42 -74.48 33.11 79.67
N PRO A 43 -75.09 32.27 80.55
CA PRO A 43 -75.69 32.62 81.84
C PRO A 43 -74.65 33.19 82.84
N ASN A 44 -75.10 33.92 83.87
CA ASN A 44 -74.19 34.55 84.84
C ASN A 44 -73.31 33.51 85.55
N GLY A 45 -71.99 33.62 85.38
CA GLY A 45 -70.98 32.71 85.92
C GLY A 45 -69.61 32.97 85.28
N ILE A 46 -68.57 32.30 85.77
CA ILE A 46 -67.21 32.44 85.23
C ILE A 46 -66.87 31.13 84.53
N PRO A 47 -66.59 31.10 83.21
CA PRO A 47 -66.16 29.89 82.53
C PRO A 47 -64.83 29.38 83.09
N GLY A 48 -64.82 28.11 83.55
CA GLY A 48 -63.68 27.41 84.12
C GLY A 48 -63.31 26.14 83.36
N SER A 49 -62.59 25.22 84.02
CA SER A 49 -61.93 24.06 83.39
C SER A 49 -62.85 22.98 82.82
N ALA A 50 -64.17 23.16 82.86
CA ALA A 50 -65.17 22.26 82.28
C ALA A 50 -66.14 22.97 81.30
N ASP A 51 -65.90 24.26 81.03
CA ASP A 51 -66.85 25.15 80.37
C ASP A 51 -66.36 25.67 79.00
N LEU A 52 -67.29 26.03 78.13
CA LEU A 52 -67.02 26.72 76.86
C LEU A 52 -67.18 28.23 77.04
N ALA A 53 -66.11 28.99 76.84
CA ALA A 53 -66.15 30.45 76.77
C ALA A 53 -66.37 30.91 75.32
N GLN A 54 -67.53 31.51 75.03
CA GLN A 54 -67.88 32.00 73.70
C GLN A 54 -67.78 33.52 73.62
N ILE A 55 -66.91 34.04 72.75
CA ILE A 55 -66.63 35.47 72.57
C ILE A 55 -66.97 35.85 71.13
N THR A 56 -67.95 36.73 70.95
CA THR A 56 -68.43 37.15 69.62
C THR A 56 -68.25 38.65 69.38
N VAL A 57 -68.11 39.44 70.45
CA VAL A 57 -67.98 40.91 70.48
C VAL A 57 -67.26 41.35 71.76
N GLY A 58 -66.90 42.64 71.87
CA GLY A 58 -66.35 43.23 73.10
C GLY A 58 -64.86 42.96 73.31
N THR A 59 -64.34 43.31 74.48
CA THR A 59 -62.94 43.06 74.88
C THR A 59 -62.91 42.28 76.19
N VAL A 60 -62.38 41.07 76.15
CA VAL A 60 -62.24 40.18 77.31
C VAL A 60 -60.81 40.25 77.82
N ILE A 61 -60.62 40.75 79.05
CA ILE A 61 -59.32 40.88 79.69
C ILE A 61 -59.12 39.68 80.63
N VAL A 62 -58.10 38.87 80.37
CA VAL A 62 -57.63 37.79 81.26
C VAL A 62 -56.84 38.43 82.41
N ASP A 63 -57.56 38.81 83.46
CA ASP A 63 -57.06 39.64 84.57
C ASP A 63 -56.32 38.86 85.67
N SER A 64 -56.33 37.53 85.60
CA SER A 64 -55.50 36.59 86.37
C SER A 64 -55.33 35.30 85.57
N ASP A 65 -54.46 34.37 86.01
CA ASP A 65 -54.31 33.08 85.33
C ASP A 65 -55.64 32.33 85.25
N VAL A 66 -56.04 31.97 84.02
CA VAL A 66 -57.29 31.27 83.74
C VAL A 66 -57.01 29.90 83.14
N THR A 67 -57.74 28.89 83.59
CA THR A 67 -57.83 27.59 82.93
C THR A 67 -59.28 27.33 82.52
N VAL A 68 -59.49 27.11 81.23
CA VAL A 68 -60.82 26.88 80.65
C VAL A 68 -60.79 25.58 79.83
N ASP A 69 -61.93 24.90 79.76
CA ASP A 69 -62.03 23.71 78.91
C ASP A 69 -61.84 24.09 77.44
N SER A 70 -62.75 24.94 76.91
CA SER A 70 -62.67 25.40 75.54
C SER A 70 -63.04 26.87 75.34
N VAL A 71 -62.58 27.45 74.23
CA VAL A 71 -62.87 28.83 73.84
C VAL A 71 -63.38 28.86 72.40
N SER A 72 -64.42 29.64 72.14
CA SER A 72 -64.91 29.96 70.79
C SER A 72 -64.77 31.47 70.57
N LEU A 73 -63.75 31.89 69.85
CA LEU A 73 -63.46 33.28 69.51
C LEU A 73 -63.93 33.58 68.08
N ALA A 74 -65.08 34.23 67.96
CA ALA A 74 -65.74 34.57 66.69
C ALA A 74 -65.72 36.07 66.34
N GLY A 75 -65.40 36.92 67.32
CA GLY A 75 -65.24 38.36 67.17
C GLY A 75 -64.81 39.00 68.50
N GLY A 76 -64.56 40.31 68.52
CA GLY A 76 -64.04 41.00 69.71
C GLY A 76 -62.53 40.87 69.89
N ILE A 77 -62.03 41.21 71.08
CA ILE A 77 -60.61 41.17 71.45
C ILE A 77 -60.44 40.31 72.70
N LEU A 78 -59.55 39.31 72.65
CA LEU A 78 -59.09 38.55 73.81
C LEU A 78 -57.73 39.10 74.26
N GLN A 79 -57.75 39.91 75.32
CA GLN A 79 -56.55 40.53 75.90
C GLN A 79 -56.00 39.66 77.05
N ARG A 80 -54.75 39.22 76.90
CA ARG A 80 -54.07 38.27 77.78
C ARG A 80 -53.04 38.97 78.66
N ASP A 81 -53.52 39.66 79.69
CA ASP A 81 -52.65 40.30 80.68
C ASP A 81 -52.00 39.26 81.62
N ASN A 82 -52.62 38.07 81.75
CA ASN A 82 -52.11 36.90 82.45
C ASN A 82 -52.30 35.62 81.60
N LYS A 83 -51.78 34.48 82.06
CA LYS A 83 -51.81 33.22 81.31
C LYS A 83 -53.24 32.69 81.10
N LEU A 84 -53.57 32.33 79.87
CA LEU A 84 -54.78 31.58 79.53
C LEU A 84 -54.41 30.16 79.10
N THR A 85 -54.89 29.16 79.83
CA THR A 85 -54.68 27.73 79.55
C THR A 85 -55.97 27.12 79.00
N VAL A 86 -55.89 26.47 77.84
CA VAL A 86 -57.03 25.82 77.17
C VAL A 86 -56.81 24.30 77.16
N LEU A 87 -57.77 23.54 77.72
CA LEU A 87 -57.61 22.09 77.96
C LEU A 87 -58.06 21.21 76.80
N THR A 88 -59.14 21.58 76.08
CA THR A 88 -59.74 20.74 75.03
C THR A 88 -59.78 21.41 73.67
N GLY A 89 -60.05 22.72 73.57
CA GLY A 89 -59.92 23.40 72.28
C GLY A 89 -60.20 24.89 72.23
N LEU A 90 -59.61 25.57 71.26
CA LEU A 90 -59.86 26.96 70.92
C LEU A 90 -60.27 27.03 69.44
N THR A 91 -61.55 27.28 69.17
CA THR A 91 -62.04 27.57 67.82
C THR A 91 -62.00 29.06 67.58
N TRP A 92 -61.18 29.50 66.63
CA TRP A 92 -60.94 30.90 66.31
C TRP A 92 -61.45 31.21 64.91
N THR A 93 -62.68 31.70 64.82
CA THR A 93 -63.34 32.10 63.58
C THR A 93 -63.23 33.59 63.27
N GLY A 94 -62.96 34.44 64.27
CA GLY A 94 -62.75 35.88 64.12
C GLY A 94 -62.43 36.60 65.43
N GLY A 95 -62.03 37.87 65.38
CA GLY A 95 -61.56 38.64 66.54
C GLY A 95 -60.04 38.55 66.74
N ASP A 96 -59.51 39.41 67.60
CA ASP A 96 -58.06 39.60 67.80
C ASP A 96 -57.60 39.07 69.16
N VAL A 97 -56.33 38.68 69.25
CA VAL A 97 -55.67 38.34 70.51
C VAL A 97 -54.59 39.37 70.79
N THR A 98 -54.60 39.93 72.00
CA THR A 98 -53.58 40.88 72.47
C THR A 98 -53.12 40.51 73.88
N GLY A 99 -52.27 41.34 74.50
CA GLY A 99 -51.69 41.12 75.83
C GLY A 99 -50.34 40.41 75.79
N THR A 100 -49.53 40.63 76.83
CA THR A 100 -48.10 40.26 76.85
C THR A 100 -47.80 38.86 77.37
N ASP A 101 -48.76 38.17 78.00
CA ASP A 101 -48.51 36.86 78.61
C ASP A 101 -48.72 35.70 77.61
N THR A 102 -49.07 34.50 78.07
CA THR A 102 -49.07 33.24 77.33
C THR A 102 -50.49 32.69 77.08
N LEU A 103 -50.78 32.28 75.84
CA LEU A 103 -51.93 31.46 75.48
C LEU A 103 -51.42 30.03 75.30
N ASP A 104 -51.77 29.14 76.23
CA ASP A 104 -51.20 27.81 76.35
C ASP A 104 -52.24 26.74 75.99
N ILE A 105 -52.14 26.21 74.78
CA ILE A 105 -52.99 25.11 74.28
C ILE A 105 -52.36 23.79 74.73
N GLN A 106 -53.04 23.05 75.61
CA GLN A 106 -52.49 21.85 76.25
C GLN A 106 -52.36 20.64 75.30
N PRO A 107 -51.54 19.63 75.65
CA PRO A 107 -51.50 18.37 74.91
C PRO A 107 -52.89 17.74 74.75
N GLY A 108 -53.23 17.32 73.54
CA GLY A 108 -54.54 16.76 73.21
C GLY A 108 -55.63 17.80 72.90
N ALA A 109 -55.40 19.09 73.16
CA ALA A 109 -56.33 20.15 72.79
C ALA A 109 -56.22 20.51 71.29
N MET A 110 -57.33 20.98 70.69
CA MET A 110 -57.36 21.47 69.31
C MET A 110 -57.40 23.01 69.24
N LEU A 111 -56.41 23.64 68.62
CA LEU A 111 -56.48 25.03 68.17
C LEU A 111 -56.96 25.07 66.73
N HIS A 112 -58.15 25.60 66.46
CA HIS A 112 -58.74 25.61 65.13
C HIS A 112 -58.86 27.03 64.58
N PHE A 113 -57.98 27.39 63.64
CA PHE A 113 -58.08 28.63 62.87
C PHE A 113 -59.02 28.43 61.68
N SER A 114 -60.17 29.11 61.69
CA SER A 114 -61.18 29.05 60.63
C SER A 114 -61.80 30.42 60.34
N GLY A 115 -62.71 30.50 59.37
CA GLY A 115 -63.41 31.73 59.00
C GLY A 115 -62.60 32.71 58.14
N ASN A 116 -63.30 33.57 57.39
CA ASN A 116 -62.74 34.43 56.33
C ASN A 116 -62.44 35.88 56.79
N VAL A 117 -62.14 36.08 58.08
CA VAL A 117 -61.78 37.39 58.63
C VAL A 117 -60.32 37.42 59.07
N ILE A 118 -59.71 38.60 58.97
CA ILE A 118 -58.37 38.89 59.50
C ILE A 118 -58.39 38.66 61.02
N LYS A 119 -57.34 38.03 61.53
CA LYS A 119 -57.11 37.82 62.97
C LYS A 119 -55.76 38.43 63.31
N ASP A 120 -55.72 39.41 64.21
CA ASP A 120 -54.47 39.99 64.66
C ASP A 120 -54.00 39.34 65.97
N ILE A 121 -52.71 38.99 66.04
CA ILE A 121 -52.00 38.60 67.26
C ILE A 121 -51.03 39.73 67.61
N PHE A 122 -51.26 40.40 68.73
CA PHE A 122 -50.41 41.46 69.26
C PHE A 122 -49.64 40.99 70.49
N ASN A 123 -48.31 41.09 70.45
CA ASN A 123 -47.41 40.77 71.58
C ASN A 123 -47.59 39.35 72.16
N GLY A 124 -46.74 39.02 73.13
CA GLY A 124 -46.86 37.81 73.95
C GLY A 124 -46.60 36.50 73.19
N VAL A 125 -46.89 35.38 73.84
CA VAL A 125 -46.56 34.04 73.33
C VAL A 125 -47.81 33.18 73.20
N ILE A 126 -48.02 32.55 72.05
CA ILE A 126 -48.96 31.44 71.89
C ILE A 126 -48.13 30.15 71.83
N ILE A 127 -48.42 29.19 72.72
CA ILE A 127 -47.76 27.88 72.68
C ILE A 127 -48.79 26.81 72.38
N ASN A 128 -48.62 26.16 71.23
CA ASN A 128 -49.33 24.94 70.89
C ASN A 128 -48.56 23.72 71.39
N ARG A 129 -49.17 22.96 72.32
CA ARG A 129 -48.70 21.63 72.74
C ARG A 129 -49.57 20.49 72.20
N GLY A 130 -50.69 20.82 71.56
CA GLY A 130 -51.67 19.88 71.04
C GLY A 130 -51.70 19.86 69.50
N PHE A 131 -52.90 19.89 68.95
CA PHE A 131 -53.16 19.88 67.51
C PHE A 131 -53.66 21.25 67.06
N THR A 132 -52.95 21.93 66.17
CA THR A 132 -53.48 23.10 65.47
C THR A 132 -54.02 22.67 64.11
N LEU A 133 -55.26 23.02 63.79
CA LEU A 133 -55.86 22.90 62.47
C LEU A 133 -56.07 24.30 61.90
N TRP A 134 -55.59 24.55 60.69
CA TRP A 134 -55.82 25.80 59.96
C TRP A 134 -56.43 25.55 58.59
N ASP A 135 -57.70 25.95 58.45
CA ASP A 135 -58.51 25.59 57.27
C ASP A 135 -58.05 26.29 55.99
N GLY A 136 -57.43 27.46 56.09
CA GLY A 136 -56.95 28.22 54.93
C GLY A 136 -58.06 28.60 53.93
N THR A 137 -59.21 29.07 54.41
CA THR A 137 -60.34 29.47 53.56
C THR A 137 -60.16 30.90 53.03
N GLY A 138 -60.04 31.09 51.71
CA GLY A 138 -60.22 32.40 51.07
C GLY A 138 -59.25 32.77 49.95
N GLY A 139 -57.94 32.45 50.07
CA GLY A 139 -56.91 32.93 49.15
C GLY A 139 -56.74 34.47 49.16
N GLY A 140 -55.55 34.97 49.50
CA GLY A 140 -55.26 36.42 49.59
C GLY A 140 -55.52 37.02 50.99
N ASP A 141 -55.91 38.31 51.04
CA ASP A 141 -56.05 39.10 52.29
C ASP A 141 -57.20 38.65 53.22
N ASN A 142 -58.18 37.91 52.72
CA ASN A 142 -59.32 37.46 53.51
C ASN A 142 -58.98 36.18 54.28
N GLY A 143 -59.03 36.22 55.61
CA GLY A 143 -58.77 35.07 56.48
C GLY A 143 -57.33 34.92 56.97
N ARG A 144 -56.45 35.89 56.68
CA ARG A 144 -55.04 35.90 57.14
C ARG A 144 -54.89 36.10 58.65
N ILE A 145 -53.75 35.66 59.18
CA ILE A 145 -53.35 35.89 60.58
C ILE A 145 -52.16 36.85 60.58
N ASN A 146 -52.30 38.00 61.24
CA ASN A 146 -51.23 38.98 61.33
C ASN A 146 -50.46 38.82 62.64
N PHE A 147 -49.13 38.85 62.58
CA PHE A 147 -48.29 38.93 63.77
C PHE A 147 -47.75 40.35 63.93
N ARG A 148 -48.03 40.97 65.08
CA ARG A 148 -47.66 42.36 65.38
C ARG A 148 -46.92 42.46 66.71
N ASN A 149 -46.02 43.45 66.81
CA ASN A 149 -45.26 43.77 68.01
C ASN A 149 -44.56 42.52 68.60
N GLU A 150 -43.71 41.86 67.80
CA GLU A 150 -42.87 40.72 68.20
C GLU A 150 -43.63 39.51 68.76
N ALA A 151 -44.91 39.33 68.41
CA ALA A 151 -45.68 38.15 68.81
C ALA A 151 -44.96 36.83 68.46
N ILE A 152 -44.99 35.85 69.36
CA ILE A 152 -44.30 34.56 69.18
C ILE A 152 -45.33 33.43 69.16
N PHE A 153 -45.29 32.60 68.13
CA PHE A 153 -45.99 31.32 68.10
C PHE A 153 -45.00 30.17 68.21
N ILE A 154 -45.22 29.28 69.16
CA ILE A 154 -44.40 28.09 69.42
C ILE A 154 -45.23 26.84 69.16
N ASN A 155 -44.86 26.07 68.13
CA ASN A 155 -45.32 24.70 67.97
C ASN A 155 -44.35 23.78 68.74
N ALA A 156 -44.75 23.34 69.94
CA ALA A 156 -43.87 22.63 70.87
C ALA A 156 -43.51 21.22 70.38
N SER A 157 -42.46 20.61 70.95
CA SER A 157 -42.08 19.24 70.64
C SER A 157 -43.25 18.27 70.88
N GLY A 158 -43.52 17.41 69.90
CA GLY A 158 -44.67 16.48 69.90
C GLY A 158 -46.00 17.09 69.44
N ALA A 159 -46.10 18.40 69.28
CA ALA A 159 -47.30 19.08 68.78
C ALA A 159 -47.38 19.06 67.25
N LEU A 160 -48.59 19.09 66.70
CA LEU A 160 -48.85 19.15 65.26
C LEU A 160 -49.52 20.49 64.92
N PHE A 161 -49.00 21.19 63.91
CA PHE A 161 -49.64 22.33 63.27
C PHE A 161 -49.97 21.95 61.83
N GLU A 162 -51.24 21.73 61.53
CA GLU A 162 -51.73 21.26 60.24
C GLU A 162 -52.48 22.37 59.49
N VAL A 163 -52.06 22.61 58.25
CA VAL A 163 -52.71 23.53 57.31
C VAL A 163 -53.38 22.72 56.20
N THR A 164 -54.70 22.85 56.05
CA THR A 164 -55.49 22.07 55.08
C THR A 164 -55.92 22.86 53.84
N GLY A 165 -55.70 24.18 53.82
CA GLY A 165 -56.05 25.07 52.69
C GLY A 165 -54.89 25.99 52.28
N ASN A 166 -55.19 27.08 51.57
CA ASN A 166 -54.21 28.11 51.20
C ASN A 166 -54.28 29.24 52.24
N ALA A 167 -53.15 29.61 52.82
CA ALA A 167 -53.14 30.40 54.05
C ALA A 167 -52.05 31.48 54.02
N LEU A 168 -52.28 32.58 54.75
CA LEU A 168 -51.33 33.68 54.87
C LEU A 168 -51.15 34.01 56.35
N LEU A 169 -49.91 33.84 56.81
CA LEU A 169 -49.43 34.34 58.08
C LEU A 169 -48.55 35.55 57.77
N ASP A 170 -49.09 36.76 57.99
CA ASP A 170 -48.59 38.03 57.46
C ASP A 170 -47.69 38.77 58.47
N TYR A 171 -46.63 39.42 57.98
CA TYR A 171 -45.77 40.34 58.73
C TYR A 171 -46.19 41.78 58.48
N VAL A 172 -46.72 42.44 59.52
CA VAL A 172 -47.10 43.85 59.39
C VAL A 172 -45.89 44.76 59.63
N GLN A 173 -45.34 45.34 58.56
CA GLN A 173 -44.08 46.11 58.58
C GLN A 173 -44.03 47.32 59.54
N LEU A 174 -45.18 47.90 59.88
CA LEU A 174 -45.25 49.11 60.72
C LEU A 174 -45.02 48.83 62.22
N ASP A 175 -45.09 47.56 62.66
CA ASP A 175 -45.23 47.18 64.07
C ASP A 175 -44.13 46.22 64.59
N GLN A 176 -42.96 46.09 63.94
CA GLN A 176 -41.91 45.07 64.26
C GLN A 176 -42.51 43.65 64.38
N GLY A 177 -42.63 42.90 63.28
CA GLY A 177 -43.41 41.65 63.26
C GLY A 177 -42.84 40.46 64.06
N GLY A 178 -43.47 39.29 63.95
CA GLY A 178 -43.32 38.19 64.92
C GLY A 178 -42.42 37.01 64.54
N PHE A 179 -42.46 35.97 65.38
CA PHE A 179 -41.67 34.74 65.26
C PHE A 179 -42.57 33.50 65.20
N PHE A 180 -42.25 32.57 64.31
CA PHE A 180 -42.85 31.24 64.27
C PHE A 180 -41.76 30.19 64.53
N ARG A 181 -41.84 29.51 65.69
CA ARG A 181 -40.85 28.53 66.13
C ARG A 181 -41.45 27.12 66.11
N ASN A 182 -40.90 26.26 65.25
CA ASN A 182 -41.32 24.88 65.12
C ASN A 182 -40.33 23.91 65.78
N PHE A 183 -40.73 23.36 66.93
CA PHE A 183 -40.07 22.25 67.62
C PHE A 183 -40.81 20.91 67.42
N GLY A 184 -42.08 20.97 67.03
CA GLY A 184 -42.94 19.82 66.72
C GLY A 184 -43.00 19.51 65.23
N THR A 185 -44.20 19.24 64.72
CA THR A 185 -44.46 18.99 63.29
C THR A 185 -45.35 20.09 62.71
N LEU A 186 -44.86 20.81 61.69
CA LEU A 186 -45.67 21.65 60.82
C LEU A 186 -46.01 20.84 59.58
N THR A 187 -47.29 20.66 59.24
CA THR A 187 -47.73 19.90 58.06
C THR A 187 -48.68 20.72 57.20
N LYS A 188 -48.41 20.82 55.91
CA LYS A 188 -49.37 21.28 54.91
C LYS A 188 -49.96 20.06 54.20
N SER A 189 -51.20 19.69 54.52
CA SER A 189 -51.82 18.42 54.07
C SER A 189 -52.87 18.58 52.97
N GLY A 190 -53.39 19.78 52.75
CA GLY A 190 -54.42 20.07 51.74
C GLY A 190 -54.28 21.46 51.13
N GLY A 191 -55.02 21.76 50.06
CA GLY A 191 -54.90 23.02 49.29
C GLY A 191 -53.80 22.96 48.22
N VAL A 192 -54.09 23.43 47.02
CA VAL A 192 -53.19 23.32 45.84
C VAL A 192 -52.29 24.53 45.64
N GLY A 193 -52.47 25.61 46.41
CA GLY A 193 -51.73 26.86 46.30
C GLY A 193 -50.79 27.11 47.46
N GLU A 194 -50.35 28.37 47.55
CA GLU A 194 -49.42 28.87 48.55
C GLU A 194 -49.98 28.85 49.98
N THR A 195 -49.12 28.49 50.93
CA THR A 195 -49.21 28.93 52.32
C THR A 195 -48.00 29.79 52.63
N ASN A 196 -48.22 31.08 52.84
CA ASN A 196 -47.15 32.02 53.13
C ASN A 196 -46.98 32.17 54.64
N ILE A 197 -45.76 32.01 55.12
CA ILE A 197 -45.33 32.22 56.50
C ILE A 197 -44.24 33.29 56.49
N ASP A 198 -44.66 34.53 56.61
CA ASP A 198 -43.79 35.71 56.67
C ASP A 198 -43.03 35.91 58.00
N PRO A 199 -43.56 35.60 59.21
CA PRO A 199 -42.82 35.84 60.45
C PRO A 199 -41.50 35.05 60.48
N THR A 200 -40.55 35.55 61.28
CA THR A 200 -39.21 34.93 61.36
C THR A 200 -39.33 33.47 61.77
N PHE A 201 -38.95 32.59 60.85
CA PHE A 201 -39.12 31.16 60.96
C PHE A 201 -37.86 30.48 61.49
N TYR A 202 -38.06 29.57 62.44
CA TYR A 202 -37.02 28.76 63.05
C TYR A 202 -37.51 27.32 63.27
N ASN A 203 -36.73 26.33 62.81
CA ASN A 203 -37.14 24.92 62.84
C ASN A 203 -36.08 23.98 63.39
N THR A 204 -36.39 23.30 64.49
CA THR A 204 -35.64 22.11 64.97
C THR A 204 -36.50 20.85 64.94
N GLY A 205 -37.79 20.98 64.64
CA GLY A 205 -38.72 19.88 64.44
C GLY A 205 -38.80 19.41 62.99
N THR A 206 -40.00 19.01 62.56
CA THR A 206 -40.28 18.57 61.18
C THR A 206 -41.21 19.53 60.47
N VAL A 207 -40.90 19.86 59.22
CA VAL A 207 -41.83 20.51 58.28
C VAL A 207 -42.19 19.49 57.20
N ASN A 208 -43.47 19.19 57.04
CA ASN A 208 -44.02 18.32 56.01
C ASN A 208 -44.84 19.14 55.01
N VAL A 209 -44.60 18.96 53.73
CA VAL A 209 -45.46 19.51 52.67
C VAL A 209 -46.00 18.35 51.83
N GLU A 210 -47.29 18.07 51.96
CA GLU A 210 -47.97 16.96 51.27
C GLU A 210 -48.88 17.46 50.14
N SER A 211 -49.22 18.76 50.11
CA SER A 211 -50.02 19.40 49.05
C SER A 211 -49.72 20.91 48.91
N GLY A 212 -49.67 21.43 47.68
CA GLY A 212 -49.39 22.85 47.40
C GLY A 212 -47.93 23.21 47.70
N TRP A 213 -47.68 24.40 48.25
CA TRP A 213 -46.34 24.80 48.71
C TRP A 213 -46.40 25.71 49.94
N ILE A 214 -45.30 25.76 50.69
CA ILE A 214 -45.11 26.73 51.78
C ILE A 214 -44.03 27.72 51.36
N ARG A 215 -44.27 29.03 51.51
CA ARG A 215 -43.24 30.06 51.42
C ARG A 215 -42.86 30.52 52.84
N PHE A 216 -41.56 30.63 53.09
CA PHE A 216 -41.01 31.31 54.26
C PHE A 216 -40.27 32.56 53.78
N GLU A 217 -40.74 33.75 54.17
CA GLU A 217 -40.12 35.02 53.73
C GLU A 217 -38.99 35.49 54.64
N ARG A 218 -38.89 34.94 55.86
CA ARG A 218 -37.88 35.38 56.83
C ARG A 218 -37.31 34.20 57.61
N GLY A 219 -36.01 33.97 57.45
CA GLY A 219 -35.26 33.02 58.27
C GLY A 219 -34.66 33.67 59.52
N ASP A 220 -34.44 32.86 60.55
CA ASP A 220 -33.59 33.22 61.69
C ASP A 220 -32.11 33.02 61.34
N SER A 221 -31.36 34.11 61.24
CA SER A 221 -29.91 34.06 60.99
C SER A 221 -29.08 33.80 62.24
N THR A 222 -29.67 33.97 63.43
CA THR A 222 -29.00 33.85 64.73
C THR A 222 -29.13 32.46 65.34
N ASN A 223 -30.21 31.74 65.04
CA ASN A 223 -30.46 30.38 65.53
C ASN A 223 -30.44 29.35 64.40
N ASN A 224 -29.77 28.21 64.64
CA ASN A 224 -29.62 27.14 63.64
C ASN A 224 -30.91 26.32 63.50
N SER A 225 -31.50 26.31 62.31
CA SER A 225 -32.59 25.39 61.98
C SER A 225 -32.02 24.00 61.68
N THR A 226 -31.93 23.14 62.70
CA THR A 226 -31.38 21.77 62.59
C THR A 226 -32.44 20.71 62.22
N GLY A 227 -33.69 21.13 62.00
CA GLY A 227 -34.81 20.23 61.77
C GLY A 227 -34.84 19.57 60.39
N THR A 228 -35.86 18.73 60.18
CA THR A 228 -36.11 18.04 58.90
C THR A 228 -37.14 18.81 58.08
N PHE A 229 -36.86 18.99 56.80
CA PHE A 229 -37.78 19.52 55.78
C PHE A 229 -38.13 18.38 54.82
N ASN A 230 -39.32 17.81 54.95
CA ASN A 230 -39.81 16.67 54.18
C ASN A 230 -40.90 17.13 53.19
N VAL A 231 -40.62 17.01 51.89
CA VAL A 231 -41.42 17.61 50.82
C VAL A 231 -41.90 16.52 49.87
N ASP A 232 -43.21 16.31 49.72
CA ASP A 232 -43.76 15.28 48.85
C ASP A 232 -43.67 15.69 47.36
N SER A 233 -43.73 14.68 46.49
CA SER A 233 -43.68 14.88 45.03
C SER A 233 -44.75 15.87 44.54
N GLY A 234 -44.35 16.82 43.68
CA GLY A 234 -45.23 17.85 43.13
C GLY A 234 -45.45 19.05 44.05
N THR A 235 -44.83 19.07 45.23
CA THR A 235 -44.88 20.17 46.19
C THR A 235 -43.51 20.82 46.38
N PHE A 236 -43.47 22.00 47.00
CA PHE A 236 -42.21 22.66 47.33
C PHE A 236 -42.28 23.51 48.60
N ILE A 237 -41.12 23.79 49.18
CA ILE A 237 -40.90 24.87 50.14
C ILE A 237 -40.11 25.95 49.42
N GLU A 238 -40.50 27.20 49.57
CA GLU A 238 -39.74 28.35 49.06
C GLU A 238 -39.19 29.16 50.23
N LEU A 239 -37.90 29.46 50.18
CA LEU A 239 -37.20 30.36 51.10
C LEU A 239 -36.95 31.67 50.35
N SER A 240 -37.45 32.79 50.85
CA SER A 240 -37.33 34.09 50.20
C SER A 240 -36.78 35.20 51.10
N GLU A 241 -36.32 36.28 50.45
CA GLU A 241 -36.02 37.63 50.99
C GLU A 241 -34.96 37.80 52.10
N ARG A 242 -34.51 36.73 52.80
CA ARG A 242 -33.54 36.82 53.92
C ARG A 242 -32.63 35.59 54.09
N LEU A 243 -31.82 35.61 55.15
CA LEU A 243 -30.85 34.60 55.55
C LEU A 243 -31.51 33.46 56.35
N PHE A 244 -31.26 32.21 55.94
CA PHE A 244 -31.71 31.00 56.64
C PHE A 244 -30.50 30.19 57.09
N ASN A 245 -30.36 29.96 58.40
CA ASN A 245 -29.27 29.16 58.95
C ASN A 245 -29.67 27.68 59.03
N PHE A 246 -29.16 26.87 58.10
CA PHE A 246 -29.48 25.44 57.94
C PHE A 246 -28.33 24.54 58.39
N ASP A 247 -27.46 25.03 59.27
CA ASP A 247 -26.41 24.22 59.88
C ASP A 247 -27.03 23.09 60.72
N GLY A 248 -26.89 21.85 60.24
CA GLY A 248 -27.45 20.62 60.81
C GLY A 248 -28.81 20.21 60.25
N ALA A 249 -29.38 20.94 59.28
CA ALA A 249 -30.67 20.61 58.67
C ALA A 249 -30.60 19.37 57.76
N THR A 250 -31.77 18.75 57.53
CA THR A 250 -31.93 17.69 56.52
C THR A 250 -33.08 18.03 55.57
N ILE A 251 -32.83 18.01 54.26
CA ILE A 251 -33.84 18.18 53.20
C ILE A 251 -34.15 16.82 52.60
N THR A 252 -35.40 16.34 52.70
CA THR A 252 -35.82 15.01 52.22
C THR A 252 -37.18 15.08 51.51
N GLY A 253 -37.57 13.96 50.89
CA GLY A 253 -38.81 13.86 50.11
C GLY A 253 -38.66 14.34 48.66
N ALA A 254 -39.51 13.81 47.79
CA ALA A 254 -39.41 13.94 46.34
C ALA A 254 -39.77 15.33 45.76
N GLY A 255 -40.24 16.27 46.58
CA GLY A 255 -40.42 17.67 46.20
C GLY A 255 -39.16 18.52 46.47
N GLU A 256 -39.27 19.83 46.30
CA GLU A 256 -38.11 20.74 46.30
C GLU A 256 -38.11 21.72 47.47
N VAL A 257 -36.93 22.04 48.01
CA VAL A 257 -36.70 23.29 48.75
C VAL A 257 -36.05 24.29 47.78
N ARG A 258 -36.68 25.44 47.57
CA ARG A 258 -36.28 26.47 46.59
C ARG A 258 -35.74 27.70 47.28
N LEU A 259 -34.63 28.24 46.78
CA LEU A 259 -34.11 29.54 47.17
C LEU A 259 -34.53 30.60 46.14
N LEU A 260 -35.25 31.63 46.60
CA LEU A 260 -35.71 32.76 45.81
C LEU A 260 -35.28 34.07 46.49
N ASP A 261 -34.11 34.57 46.10
CA ASP A 261 -33.45 35.73 46.74
C ASP A 261 -33.15 35.52 48.23
N ALA A 262 -32.81 34.27 48.59
CA ALA A 262 -32.46 33.86 49.95
C ALA A 262 -31.04 33.32 50.06
N ASP A 263 -30.43 33.55 51.22
CA ASP A 263 -29.09 33.05 51.56
C ASP A 263 -29.19 31.87 52.54
N LEU A 264 -28.72 30.70 52.12
CA LEU A 264 -28.63 29.51 52.94
C LEU A 264 -27.26 29.43 53.61
N ILE A 265 -27.19 29.69 54.91
CA ILE A 265 -25.93 29.67 55.67
C ILE A 265 -25.66 28.28 56.23
N LEU A 266 -24.50 27.74 55.91
CA LEU A 266 -23.96 26.46 56.38
C LEU A 266 -22.69 26.70 57.21
N ASN A 267 -22.79 26.56 58.52
CA ASN A 267 -21.63 26.59 59.43
C ASN A 267 -21.34 25.19 59.97
N GLY A 268 -20.51 25.07 61.00
CA GLY A 268 -20.40 23.87 61.85
C GLY A 268 -20.55 22.52 61.14
N THR A 269 -21.72 21.91 61.29
CA THR A 269 -22.11 20.58 60.79
C THR A 269 -22.57 20.56 59.33
N GLY A 270 -22.98 21.70 58.78
CA GLY A 270 -23.35 21.86 57.37
C GLY A 270 -24.73 21.32 57.01
N LEU A 271 -24.97 21.06 55.71
CA LEU A 271 -26.24 20.55 55.19
C LEU A 271 -26.06 19.19 54.51
N THR A 272 -26.95 18.25 54.85
CA THR A 272 -27.07 16.96 54.17
C THR A 272 -28.38 16.86 53.41
N ILE A 273 -28.29 16.54 52.11
CA ILE A 273 -29.42 16.21 51.25
C ILE A 273 -29.36 14.69 51.02
N PRO A 274 -30.21 13.86 51.64
CA PRO A 274 -30.25 12.41 51.40
C PRO A 274 -30.74 12.09 49.99
N SER A 275 -30.68 10.82 49.59
CA SER A 275 -31.05 10.35 48.24
C SER A 275 -32.47 10.65 47.79
N THR A 276 -33.35 10.97 48.73
CA THR A 276 -34.74 11.35 48.46
C THR A 276 -34.95 12.85 48.31
N GLY A 277 -34.02 13.70 48.78
CA GLY A 277 -34.22 15.15 48.87
C GLY A 277 -33.79 15.95 47.64
N ASN A 278 -34.36 17.14 47.48
CA ASN A 278 -34.04 18.05 46.38
C ASN A 278 -33.91 19.51 46.86
N LEU A 279 -32.83 20.18 46.47
CA LEU A 279 -32.57 21.61 46.68
C LEU A 279 -32.54 22.32 45.32
N ALA A 280 -33.19 23.47 45.20
CA ALA A 280 -33.19 24.27 43.98
C ALA A 280 -32.74 25.71 44.28
N ILE A 281 -31.76 26.22 43.54
CA ILE A 281 -31.27 27.60 43.64
C ILE A 281 -31.83 28.36 42.43
N THR A 282 -32.89 29.14 42.65
CA THR A 282 -33.76 29.58 41.55
C THR A 282 -33.55 31.03 41.11
N ASN A 283 -33.03 31.94 41.95
CA ASN A 283 -32.81 33.34 41.59
C ASN A 283 -31.34 33.80 41.72
N VAL A 284 -30.99 34.91 41.07
CA VAL A 284 -29.62 35.43 40.95
C VAL A 284 -29.04 35.87 42.29
N LEU A 285 -29.86 36.43 43.18
CA LEU A 285 -29.41 36.88 44.51
C LEU A 285 -29.38 35.74 45.54
N SER A 286 -29.73 34.51 45.16
CA SER A 286 -29.71 33.37 46.08
C SER A 286 -28.29 32.85 46.26
N SER A 287 -27.93 32.47 47.49
CA SER A 287 -26.65 31.83 47.75
C SER A 287 -26.72 30.66 48.72
N VAL A 288 -25.76 29.74 48.61
CA VAL A 288 -25.39 28.80 49.67
C VAL A 288 -24.00 29.21 50.15
N THR A 289 -23.86 29.54 51.43
CA THR A 289 -22.66 30.18 51.98
C THR A 289 -22.21 29.56 53.31
N GLY A 290 -21.10 30.03 53.86
CA GLY A 290 -20.57 29.64 55.18
C GLY A 290 -19.39 28.67 55.10
N SER A 291 -18.95 28.17 56.26
CA SER A 291 -17.74 27.34 56.42
C SER A 291 -18.01 25.84 56.54
N GLY A 292 -19.26 25.43 56.72
CA GLY A 292 -19.67 24.04 56.88
C GLY A 292 -19.76 23.24 55.58
N PRO A 293 -19.81 21.90 55.63
CA PRO A 293 -19.92 21.06 54.46
C PRO A 293 -21.31 21.12 53.79
N LEU A 294 -21.35 21.00 52.47
CA LEU A 294 -22.55 20.71 51.69
C LEU A 294 -22.41 19.30 51.12
N THR A 295 -23.24 18.35 51.58
CA THR A 295 -23.21 16.95 51.11
C THR A 295 -24.50 16.64 50.35
N ASN A 296 -24.39 16.48 49.04
CA ASN A 296 -25.50 16.10 48.17
C ASN A 296 -25.49 14.59 47.89
N ASN A 297 -26.42 13.86 48.51
CA ASN A 297 -26.76 12.49 48.13
C ASN A 297 -28.07 12.42 47.33
N GLY A 298 -28.79 13.54 47.16
CA GLY A 298 -30.05 13.66 46.40
C GLY A 298 -29.87 14.52 45.14
N ASN A 299 -30.73 15.51 44.90
CA ASN A 299 -30.59 16.40 43.73
C ASN A 299 -30.39 17.87 44.13
N ILE A 300 -29.50 18.55 43.40
CA ILE A 300 -29.39 20.01 43.39
C ILE A 300 -29.76 20.52 42.00
N PHE A 301 -30.81 21.34 41.90
CA PHE A 301 -31.21 22.06 40.70
C PHE A 301 -30.64 23.49 40.76
N TRP A 302 -29.51 23.69 40.12
CA TRP A 302 -28.82 24.99 40.13
C TRP A 302 -29.23 25.80 38.91
N GLN A 303 -30.19 26.72 39.09
CA GLN A 303 -30.72 27.57 38.01
C GLN A 303 -30.07 28.95 38.00
N ASN A 304 -29.67 29.48 39.15
CA ASN A 304 -29.04 30.79 39.32
C ASN A 304 -28.20 30.85 40.61
N GLY A 305 -27.57 31.99 40.89
CA GLY A 305 -26.98 32.26 42.20
C GLY A 305 -25.58 31.68 42.41
N VAL A 306 -25.13 31.74 43.67
CA VAL A 306 -23.74 31.46 44.06
C VAL A 306 -23.69 30.34 45.11
N ILE A 307 -22.80 29.36 44.91
CA ILE A 307 -22.37 28.45 45.98
C ILE A 307 -20.98 28.89 46.42
N GLN A 308 -20.81 29.26 47.68
CA GLN A 308 -19.61 29.92 48.17
C GLN A 308 -19.18 29.53 49.59
N GLY A 309 -17.97 29.94 49.95
CA GLY A 309 -17.40 29.83 51.29
C GLY A 309 -16.52 28.60 51.50
N SER A 310 -15.67 28.62 52.51
CA SER A 310 -14.51 27.72 52.68
C SER A 310 -14.82 26.26 53.04
N GLY A 311 -16.10 25.85 53.06
CA GLY A 311 -16.47 24.47 53.40
C GLY A 311 -16.28 23.51 52.23
N SER A 312 -16.41 22.20 52.44
CA SER A 312 -16.37 21.22 51.34
C SER A 312 -17.73 21.11 50.63
N PHE A 313 -17.76 20.93 49.31
CA PHE A 313 -18.96 20.55 48.56
C PHE A 313 -18.78 19.18 47.92
N THR A 314 -19.48 18.16 48.45
CA THR A 314 -19.44 16.79 47.89
C THR A 314 -20.75 16.46 47.19
N ASN A 315 -20.66 16.01 45.93
CA ASN A 315 -21.80 15.50 45.18
C ASN A 315 -21.69 13.99 44.96
N ASN A 316 -22.54 13.21 45.60
CA ASN A 316 -22.65 11.76 45.42
C ASN A 316 -23.79 11.35 44.48
N GLN A 317 -24.59 12.32 44.02
CA GLN A 317 -25.78 12.08 43.21
C GLN A 317 -25.87 13.15 42.10
N THR A 318 -26.96 13.89 41.92
CA THR A 318 -27.10 14.77 40.73
C THR A 318 -27.04 16.24 41.08
N ILE A 319 -26.17 17.00 40.40
CA ILE A 319 -26.28 18.45 40.26
C ILE A 319 -26.73 18.73 38.84
N THR A 320 -27.78 19.53 38.66
CA THR A 320 -28.26 19.96 37.33
C THR A 320 -28.02 21.47 37.19
N LEU A 321 -27.12 21.87 36.28
CA LEU A 321 -26.86 23.27 35.93
C LEU A 321 -27.85 23.68 34.82
N GLN A 322 -28.94 24.32 35.21
CA GLN A 322 -30.07 24.66 34.33
C GLN A 322 -30.08 26.15 34.00
N THR A 323 -30.83 26.54 32.96
CA THR A 323 -30.98 27.92 32.47
C THR A 323 -29.70 28.52 31.86
N THR A 324 -29.86 29.54 31.02
CA THR A 324 -28.74 30.22 30.35
C THR A 324 -27.94 31.15 31.25
N ASN A 325 -28.39 31.39 32.48
CA ASN A 325 -27.72 32.31 33.41
C ASN A 325 -26.44 31.70 33.97
N THR A 326 -25.52 32.56 34.41
CA THR A 326 -24.24 32.13 34.99
C THR A 326 -24.43 31.52 36.38
N LYS A 327 -23.71 30.43 36.66
CA LYS A 327 -23.60 29.78 37.99
C LYS A 327 -22.21 30.06 38.56
N PHE A 328 -22.13 30.43 39.83
CA PHE A 328 -20.85 30.81 40.45
C PHE A 328 -20.46 29.84 41.56
N LEU A 329 -19.28 29.24 41.47
CA LEU A 329 -18.64 28.51 42.56
C LEU A 329 -17.46 29.35 43.07
N ASN A 330 -17.50 29.77 44.34
CA ASN A 330 -16.51 30.70 44.89
C ASN A 330 -15.89 30.19 46.20
N ALA A 331 -14.58 29.96 46.20
CA ALA A 331 -13.79 29.55 47.38
C ALA A 331 -14.28 28.25 48.07
N ARG A 332 -15.02 27.40 47.34
CA ARG A 332 -15.66 26.17 47.83
C ARG A 332 -15.40 25.00 46.87
N ASP A 333 -14.45 24.11 47.19
CA ASP A 333 -14.11 22.99 46.31
C ASP A 333 -15.28 22.02 46.11
N LEU A 334 -15.52 21.67 44.83
CA LEU A 334 -16.52 20.68 44.43
C LEU A 334 -15.85 19.33 44.15
N ASN A 335 -16.20 18.32 44.96
CA ASN A 335 -15.83 16.92 44.73
C ASN A 335 -17.04 16.14 44.20
N ASN A 336 -17.07 15.89 42.90
CA ASN A 336 -18.14 15.16 42.22
C ASN A 336 -17.84 13.66 42.12
N GLN A 337 -18.60 12.84 42.84
CA GLN A 337 -18.64 11.38 42.72
C GLN A 337 -19.89 10.86 41.97
N GLY A 338 -20.91 11.72 41.80
CA GLY A 338 -22.12 11.45 41.05
C GLY A 338 -22.12 12.10 39.66
N THR A 339 -23.25 12.70 39.26
CA THR A 339 -23.43 13.36 37.96
C THR A 339 -23.58 14.87 38.10
N VAL A 340 -22.83 15.64 37.30
CA VAL A 340 -23.13 17.05 37.00
C VAL A 340 -23.75 17.10 35.61
N SER A 341 -25.07 17.31 35.52
CA SER A 341 -25.80 17.54 34.26
C SER A 341 -25.74 19.02 33.91
N TRP A 342 -24.91 19.39 32.94
CA TRP A 342 -24.73 20.76 32.48
C TRP A 342 -25.62 21.04 31.27
N GLU A 343 -26.80 21.58 31.56
CA GLU A 343 -27.86 21.79 30.58
C GLU A 343 -27.79 23.14 29.90
N ALA A 344 -27.36 24.22 30.57
CA ALA A 344 -27.21 25.53 29.94
C ALA A 344 -26.34 26.47 30.78
N GLY A 345 -26.00 27.62 30.19
CA GLY A 345 -25.33 28.72 30.87
C GLY A 345 -23.84 28.51 31.11
N GLN A 346 -23.20 29.54 31.65
CA GLN A 346 -21.80 29.50 32.05
C GLN A 346 -21.66 28.96 33.47
N PHE A 347 -20.56 28.25 33.73
CA PHE A 347 -20.13 27.88 35.07
C PHE A 347 -18.84 28.63 35.38
N GLN A 348 -18.88 29.53 36.35
CA GLN A 348 -17.75 30.41 36.69
C GLN A 348 -17.11 30.03 38.02
N LEU A 349 -15.78 29.96 38.02
CA LEU A 349 -14.94 29.56 39.14
C LEU A 349 -14.21 30.79 39.72
N ALA A 350 -14.30 31.00 41.03
CA ALA A 350 -13.67 32.11 41.75
C ALA A 350 -12.96 31.63 43.01
N GLY A 351 -12.00 32.43 43.49
CA GLY A 351 -11.32 32.17 44.77
C GLY A 351 -10.37 30.95 44.75
N GLY A 352 -9.85 30.55 43.59
CA GLY A 352 -8.89 29.45 43.46
C GLY A 352 -9.51 28.07 43.68
N VAL A 353 -10.79 27.91 43.35
CA VAL A 353 -11.55 26.68 43.58
C VAL A 353 -11.10 25.54 42.66
N THR A 354 -11.08 24.31 43.18
CA THR A 354 -10.90 23.10 42.36
C THR A 354 -12.23 22.35 42.19
N VAL A 355 -12.63 22.13 40.93
CA VAL A 355 -13.70 21.20 40.57
C VAL A 355 -13.08 19.86 40.23
N THR A 356 -13.24 18.89 41.13
CA THR A 356 -12.78 17.51 40.93
C THR A 356 -13.93 16.63 40.48
N ASN A 357 -13.87 16.10 39.25
CA ASN A 357 -14.68 14.98 38.83
C ASN A 357 -13.97 13.67 39.24
N GLY A 358 -14.41 13.06 40.32
CA GLY A 358 -13.85 11.82 40.87
C GLY A 358 -13.98 10.64 39.93
N ALA A 359 -13.35 9.51 40.26
CA ALA A 359 -13.29 8.34 39.37
C ALA A 359 -14.66 7.74 38.99
N SER A 360 -15.65 7.84 39.88
CA SER A 360 -17.04 7.46 39.59
C SER A 360 -17.88 8.61 39.02
N GLY A 361 -17.33 9.82 39.03
CA GLY A 361 -18.02 11.04 38.65
C GLY A 361 -18.21 11.18 37.14
N THR A 362 -19.36 11.73 36.76
CA THR A 362 -19.67 12.11 35.38
C THR A 362 -20.03 13.60 35.28
N ILE A 363 -19.42 14.33 34.36
CA ILE A 363 -19.91 15.66 33.92
C ILE A 363 -20.53 15.48 32.53
N SER A 364 -21.84 15.70 32.41
CA SER A 364 -22.60 15.53 31.17
C SER A 364 -23.06 16.88 30.62
N ILE A 365 -22.53 17.28 29.47
CA ILE A 365 -22.82 18.56 28.81
C ILE A 365 -23.83 18.33 27.67
N THR A 366 -24.99 18.99 27.73
CA THR A 366 -26.09 18.81 26.76
C THR A 366 -26.40 20.06 25.92
N ASN A 367 -25.71 21.18 26.12
CA ASN A 367 -25.76 22.36 25.24
C ASN A 367 -24.39 23.04 25.13
N GLY A 368 -24.31 24.16 24.40
CA GLY A 368 -23.12 24.99 24.27
C GLY A 368 -22.92 25.77 25.56
N THR A 369 -21.75 25.58 26.17
CA THR A 369 -21.48 26.01 27.54
C THR A 369 -20.04 26.45 27.72
N THR A 370 -19.76 27.25 28.75
CA THR A 370 -18.41 27.75 29.01
C THR A 370 -18.07 27.60 30.49
N LEU A 371 -16.93 26.97 30.77
CA LEU A 371 -16.29 26.95 32.09
C LEU A 371 -15.26 28.08 32.08
N ALA A 372 -15.38 29.06 32.96
CA ALA A 372 -14.53 30.26 32.93
C ALA A 372 -14.15 30.74 34.34
N PRO A 373 -13.05 31.50 34.49
CA PRO A 373 -12.77 32.20 35.74
C PRO A 373 -13.75 33.36 35.93
N ALA A 374 -14.16 33.60 37.17
CA ALA A 374 -14.91 34.79 37.58
C ALA A 374 -14.01 35.92 38.11
N ASP A 375 -12.77 35.60 38.50
CA ASP A 375 -11.78 36.55 39.03
C ASP A 375 -10.34 36.17 38.60
N ALA A 376 -9.35 36.93 39.05
CA ALA A 376 -7.93 36.69 38.73
C ALA A 376 -7.33 35.44 39.38
N GLN A 377 -7.98 34.89 40.41
CA GLN A 377 -7.55 33.65 41.07
C GLN A 377 -8.10 32.42 40.33
N GLY A 378 -9.28 32.57 39.72
CA GLY A 378 -9.91 31.56 38.87
C GLY A 378 -10.24 30.27 39.61
N GLY A 379 -9.98 29.16 38.94
CA GLY A 379 -10.09 27.81 39.49
C GLY A 379 -9.65 26.76 38.49
N ASP A 380 -9.56 25.49 38.93
CA ASP A 380 -9.05 24.37 38.15
C ASP A 380 -10.14 23.30 37.93
N LEU A 381 -10.08 22.61 36.79
CA LEU A 381 -10.86 21.40 36.52
C LEU A 381 -9.97 20.16 36.52
N VAL A 382 -10.24 19.22 37.42
CA VAL A 382 -9.56 17.92 37.49
C VAL A 382 -10.54 16.81 37.12
N ASN A 383 -10.27 16.07 36.04
CA ASN A 383 -11.08 14.93 35.62
C ASN A 383 -10.38 13.60 35.88
N ASN A 384 -10.86 12.85 36.87
CA ASN A 384 -10.49 11.45 37.12
C ASN A 384 -11.56 10.46 36.63
N GLY A 385 -12.77 10.93 36.33
CA GLY A 385 -13.90 10.14 35.85
C GLY A 385 -14.19 10.34 34.37
N THR A 386 -15.47 10.58 34.03
CA THR A 386 -15.92 10.81 32.65
C THR A 386 -16.48 12.22 32.46
N ILE A 387 -15.97 12.95 31.48
CA ILE A 387 -16.63 14.13 30.91
C ILE A 387 -17.27 13.71 29.59
N VAL A 388 -18.57 13.93 29.42
CA VAL A 388 -19.29 13.62 28.18
C VAL A 388 -19.99 14.85 27.63
N LYS A 389 -19.66 15.26 26.40
CA LYS A 389 -20.55 16.11 25.60
C LYS A 389 -21.50 15.19 24.84
N ALA A 390 -22.77 15.23 25.22
CA ALA A 390 -23.79 14.28 24.78
C ALA A 390 -24.05 14.38 23.27
N ALA A 391 -24.54 13.30 22.65
CA ALA A 391 -24.88 13.29 21.23
C ALA A 391 -26.04 14.26 20.90
N SER A 392 -26.89 14.55 21.88
CA SER A 392 -27.97 15.54 21.80
C SER A 392 -27.49 16.98 21.96
N ALA A 393 -26.20 17.22 22.19
CA ALA A 393 -25.72 18.56 22.50
C ALA A 393 -25.84 19.52 21.31
N THR A 394 -26.37 20.71 21.57
CA THR A 394 -26.40 21.81 20.58
C THR A 394 -25.27 22.81 20.86
N GLY A 395 -24.59 23.32 19.83
CA GLY A 395 -23.50 24.30 19.99
C GLY A 395 -22.18 23.79 20.59
N GLY A 396 -21.12 24.57 20.43
CA GLY A 396 -19.78 24.29 20.96
C GLY A 396 -19.64 24.63 22.45
N SER A 397 -18.74 23.95 23.14
CA SER A 397 -18.39 24.23 24.55
C SER A 397 -16.92 24.59 24.71
N THR A 398 -16.60 25.37 25.75
CA THR A 398 -15.23 25.84 26.01
C THR A 398 -14.85 25.65 27.47
N PHE A 399 -13.68 25.08 27.72
CA PHE A 399 -12.99 25.09 29.01
C PHE A 399 -11.90 26.16 28.98
N ASN A 400 -12.21 27.28 29.63
CA ASN A 400 -11.34 28.44 29.78
C ASN A 400 -10.76 28.50 31.20
N VAL A 401 -10.32 27.35 31.72
CA VAL A 401 -9.64 27.22 33.02
C VAL A 401 -8.59 26.13 32.90
N PRO A 402 -7.53 26.12 33.74
CA PRO A 402 -6.56 25.04 33.72
C PRO A 402 -7.24 23.68 33.89
N PHE A 403 -6.82 22.71 33.07
CA PHE A 403 -7.50 21.42 32.96
C PHE A 403 -6.53 20.25 33.13
N THR A 404 -6.74 19.43 34.16
CA THR A 404 -6.01 18.17 34.33
C THR A 404 -6.93 17.00 34.01
N ASN A 405 -6.56 16.20 33.00
CA ASN A 405 -7.27 14.99 32.64
C ASN A 405 -6.47 13.74 33.04
N ASN A 406 -7.06 12.91 33.87
CA ASN A 406 -6.60 11.56 34.23
C ASN A 406 -7.66 10.49 33.87
N GLY A 407 -8.79 10.90 33.28
CA GLY A 407 -9.93 10.05 32.95
C GLY A 407 -10.34 10.15 31.48
N THR A 408 -11.62 9.91 31.19
CA THR A 408 -12.14 9.95 29.81
C THR A 408 -12.82 11.28 29.51
N VAL A 409 -12.51 11.87 28.36
CA VAL A 409 -13.27 12.97 27.75
C VAL A 409 -13.92 12.43 26.47
N ARG A 410 -15.25 12.38 26.43
CA ARG A 410 -16.02 11.88 25.28
C ARG A 410 -16.81 13.03 24.65
N VAL A 411 -16.48 13.38 23.41
CA VAL A 411 -17.19 14.43 22.65
C VAL A 411 -18.03 13.76 21.56
N SER A 412 -19.33 13.59 21.82
CA SER A 412 -20.23 12.83 20.93
C SER A 412 -20.88 13.66 19.83
N ALA A 413 -20.88 15.00 19.95
CA ALA A 413 -21.38 15.94 18.94
C ALA A 413 -20.77 17.34 19.15
N GLN A 414 -20.77 18.16 18.08
CA GLN A 414 -20.28 19.54 18.09
C GLN A 414 -18.81 19.66 18.52
N SER A 415 -18.40 20.81 19.07
CA SER A 415 -17.02 21.08 19.49
C SER A 415 -16.87 21.17 21.02
N LEU A 416 -15.69 20.76 21.51
CA LEU A 416 -15.18 21.11 22.84
C LEU A 416 -13.78 21.73 22.69
N ALA A 417 -13.62 22.98 23.09
CA ALA A 417 -12.34 23.69 23.09
C ALA A 417 -11.75 23.74 24.50
N ILE A 418 -10.50 23.34 24.66
CA ILE A 418 -9.69 23.47 25.87
C ILE A 418 -8.66 24.55 25.55
N ILE A 419 -8.84 25.74 26.13
CA ILE A 419 -8.12 26.95 25.68
C ILE A 419 -7.12 27.49 26.69
N GLU A 420 -7.10 26.91 27.89
CA GLU A 420 -6.13 27.20 28.93
C GLU A 420 -5.16 26.03 29.10
N ALA A 421 -4.12 26.23 29.91
CA ALA A 421 -3.08 25.22 30.13
C ALA A 421 -3.69 23.89 30.57
N SER A 422 -3.26 22.80 29.95
CA SER A 422 -3.82 21.47 30.27
C SER A 422 -2.76 20.40 30.42
N THR A 423 -3.00 19.45 31.33
CA THR A 423 -2.16 18.25 31.48
C THR A 423 -3.02 17.00 31.32
N SER A 424 -2.63 16.09 30.42
CA SER A 424 -3.31 14.80 30.21
C SER A 424 -2.40 13.65 30.61
N ASN A 425 -2.65 13.03 31.78
CA ASN A 425 -1.84 11.93 32.29
C ASN A 425 -2.51 10.58 32.03
N SER A 426 -1.72 9.55 31.75
CA SER A 426 -2.20 8.17 31.63
C SER A 426 -3.03 7.77 32.86
N PRO A 427 -4.24 7.18 32.70
CA PRO A 427 -4.82 6.61 31.48
C PRO A 427 -5.78 7.56 30.72
N ALA A 428 -5.50 8.87 30.67
CA ALA A 428 -6.34 9.84 29.97
C ALA A 428 -6.69 9.41 28.54
N ALA A 429 -7.99 9.48 28.19
CA ALA A 429 -8.49 9.11 26.87
C ALA A 429 -9.43 10.18 26.30
N TYR A 430 -9.19 10.59 25.05
CA TYR A 430 -10.06 11.50 24.30
C TYR A 430 -10.82 10.73 23.22
N LYS A 431 -12.15 10.74 23.29
CA LYS A 431 -13.03 10.00 22.38
C LYS A 431 -13.98 10.93 21.65
N THR A 432 -13.63 11.31 20.43
CA THR A 432 -14.39 12.29 19.62
C THR A 432 -15.14 11.58 18.49
N ALA A 433 -16.47 11.73 18.42
CA ALA A 433 -17.30 11.07 17.40
C ALA A 433 -17.18 11.75 16.02
N SER A 434 -17.60 11.04 14.97
CA SER A 434 -17.61 11.59 13.60
C SER A 434 -18.43 12.89 13.52
N GLY A 435 -17.90 13.91 12.85
CA GLY A 435 -18.50 15.26 12.78
C GLY A 435 -18.34 16.12 14.05
N ALA A 436 -17.77 15.58 15.13
CA ALA A 436 -17.43 16.33 16.33
C ALA A 436 -15.94 16.70 16.37
N THR A 437 -15.60 17.71 17.19
CA THR A 437 -14.22 18.20 17.31
C THR A 437 -13.80 18.40 18.77
N THR A 438 -12.52 18.14 19.05
CA THR A 438 -11.87 18.52 20.31
C THR A 438 -10.67 19.37 19.98
N THR A 439 -10.60 20.59 20.49
CA THR A 439 -9.56 21.57 20.15
C THR A 439 -8.74 21.91 21.37
N PHE A 440 -7.43 21.91 21.23
CA PHE A 440 -6.46 22.43 22.21
C PHE A 440 -5.83 23.69 21.62
N SER A 441 -5.95 24.83 22.28
CA SER A 441 -5.49 26.13 21.76
C SER A 441 -5.05 27.09 22.87
N ASN A 442 -4.36 28.17 22.51
CA ASN A 442 -4.09 29.35 23.35
C ASN A 442 -3.28 29.12 24.64
N ALA A 443 -2.66 27.94 24.85
CA ALA A 443 -1.81 27.68 25.99
C ALA A 443 -0.80 26.54 25.75
N LEU A 444 -0.01 26.22 26.78
CA LEU A 444 0.78 25.00 26.86
C LEU A 444 -0.12 23.80 27.18
N HIS A 445 -0.10 22.79 26.33
CA HIS A 445 -0.79 21.52 26.60
C HIS A 445 0.21 20.38 26.73
N THR A 446 0.22 19.72 27.88
CA THR A 446 1.13 18.62 28.19
C THR A 446 0.42 17.28 28.04
N VAL A 447 1.03 16.35 27.30
CA VAL A 447 0.56 14.97 27.16
C VAL A 447 1.58 14.00 27.77
N ASN A 448 1.08 13.15 28.67
CA ASN A 448 1.86 12.20 29.45
C ASN A 448 1.19 10.83 29.44
N GLY A 449 1.22 10.17 28.28
CA GLY A 449 0.67 8.84 28.05
C GLY A 449 -0.84 8.81 27.78
N ALA A 450 -1.39 9.88 27.18
CA ALA A 450 -2.80 9.94 26.82
C ALA A 450 -3.09 9.26 25.47
N THR A 451 -4.29 8.70 25.31
CA THR A 451 -4.77 8.12 24.06
C THR A 451 -5.83 8.99 23.38
N PHE A 452 -5.85 8.94 22.06
CA PHE A 452 -6.86 9.57 21.21
C PHE A 452 -7.58 8.46 20.43
N ASP A 453 -8.83 8.19 20.80
CA ASP A 453 -9.70 7.14 20.24
C ASP A 453 -10.92 7.79 19.56
N SER A 454 -10.69 8.60 18.52
CA SER A 454 -11.75 9.32 17.83
C SER A 454 -12.17 8.66 16.52
N THR A 455 -13.40 8.91 16.07
CA THR A 455 -13.78 8.82 14.65
C THR A 455 -14.00 10.22 14.05
N GLY A 456 -14.02 11.24 14.90
CA GLY A 456 -13.92 12.65 14.53
C GLY A 456 -12.49 13.17 14.67
N THR A 457 -12.35 14.49 14.66
CA THR A 457 -11.05 15.14 14.56
C THR A 457 -10.66 15.81 15.88
N ALA A 458 -9.48 15.46 16.40
CA ALA A 458 -8.81 16.23 17.44
C ALA A 458 -7.87 17.25 16.79
N PHE A 459 -8.03 18.52 17.14
CA PHE A 459 -7.22 19.63 16.65
C PHE A 459 -6.28 20.09 17.73
N PHE A 460 -5.02 20.18 17.37
CA PHE A 460 -4.05 20.92 18.12
C PHE A 460 -3.72 22.21 17.35
N SER A 461 -4.22 23.33 17.87
CA SER A 461 -4.10 24.65 17.27
C SER A 461 -3.46 25.68 18.21
N SER A 462 -2.63 25.23 19.15
CA SER A 462 -2.02 26.09 20.19
C SER A 462 -0.61 26.56 19.83
N ASP A 463 -0.03 27.39 20.71
CA ASP A 463 1.38 27.76 20.66
C ASP A 463 2.32 26.57 20.93
N THR A 464 1.99 25.66 21.88
CA THR A 464 2.90 24.58 22.29
C THR A 464 2.20 23.30 22.81
N LEU A 465 2.44 22.16 22.14
CA LEU A 465 2.19 20.80 22.63
C LEU A 465 3.48 20.26 23.27
N LEU A 466 3.44 19.81 24.51
CA LEU A 466 4.57 19.12 25.14
C LEU A 466 4.26 17.61 25.27
N VAL A 467 4.97 16.77 24.53
CA VAL A 467 4.90 15.31 24.63
C VAL A 467 6.01 14.82 25.55
N THR A 468 5.62 14.39 26.75
CA THR A 468 6.57 13.92 27.78
C THR A 468 7.08 12.50 27.47
N GLY A 469 8.04 11.98 28.25
CA GLY A 469 8.65 10.66 28.02
C GLY A 469 7.66 9.48 27.96
N SER A 470 6.46 9.60 28.52
CA SER A 470 5.41 8.57 28.40
C SER A 470 4.68 8.58 27.06
N GLY A 471 4.92 9.57 26.20
CA GLY A 471 4.39 9.66 24.85
C GLY A 471 2.90 9.99 24.75
N MET A 472 2.35 9.76 23.56
CA MET A 472 0.93 9.78 23.24
C MET A 472 0.61 8.77 22.13
N THR A 473 -0.63 8.27 22.10
CA THR A 473 -1.08 7.32 21.06
C THR A 473 -2.33 7.82 20.36
N ILE A 474 -2.29 7.87 19.02
CA ILE A 474 -3.42 8.13 18.15
C ILE A 474 -3.89 6.79 17.59
N ASN A 475 -4.91 6.20 18.23
CA ASN A 475 -5.38 4.85 17.91
C ASN A 475 -6.20 4.83 16.61
N SER A 476 -6.16 3.75 15.83
CA SER A 476 -7.02 3.63 14.65
C SER A 476 -8.51 3.56 15.04
N PRO A 477 -9.44 4.29 14.38
CA PRO A 477 -9.27 5.12 13.18
C PRO A 477 -9.15 6.64 13.45
N ALA A 478 -8.63 7.04 14.61
CA ALA A 478 -8.55 8.43 15.05
C ALA A 478 -7.80 9.33 14.08
N THR A 479 -8.29 10.55 13.93
CA THR A 479 -7.61 11.62 13.18
C THR A 479 -7.17 12.72 14.14
N PHE A 480 -5.88 12.98 14.16
CA PHE A 480 -5.26 14.05 14.94
C PHE A 480 -4.60 15.07 14.00
N GLN A 481 -4.82 16.36 14.22
CA GLN A 481 -4.29 17.42 13.37
C GLN A 481 -3.36 18.36 14.14
N LEU A 482 -2.16 18.56 13.60
CA LEU A 482 -1.20 19.57 14.04
C LEU A 482 -1.33 20.80 13.14
N THR A 483 -2.19 21.75 13.52
CA THR A 483 -2.55 22.86 12.61
C THR A 483 -1.51 23.98 12.60
N ALA A 484 -0.93 24.31 13.77
CA ALA A 484 0.07 25.37 13.97
C ALA A 484 0.82 25.15 15.31
N GLY A 485 1.83 25.97 15.60
CA GLY A 485 2.55 26.00 16.88
C GLY A 485 3.81 25.13 16.92
N ARG A 486 4.25 24.80 18.14
CA ARG A 486 5.43 23.97 18.42
C ARG A 486 4.99 22.65 19.07
N VAL A 487 5.63 21.55 18.70
CA VAL A 487 5.56 20.27 19.40
C VAL A 487 6.91 20.05 20.04
N LEU A 488 6.95 20.09 21.37
CA LEU A 488 8.13 19.90 22.19
C LEU A 488 8.13 18.52 22.83
N GLY A 489 9.32 18.08 23.24
CA GLY A 489 9.50 17.03 24.24
C GLY A 489 9.91 15.67 23.68
N LYS A 490 10.57 14.91 24.55
CA LYS A 490 11.29 13.66 24.24
C LYS A 490 10.42 12.41 24.14
N GLY A 491 9.10 12.58 24.12
CA GLY A 491 8.14 11.48 24.04
C GLY A 491 7.97 10.93 22.63
N ASN A 492 7.34 9.75 22.55
CA ASN A 492 6.88 9.18 21.29
C ASN A 492 5.46 9.64 20.95
N ILE A 493 5.20 10.00 19.71
CA ILE A 493 3.86 10.12 19.12
C ILE A 493 3.62 8.87 18.28
N GLN A 494 2.90 7.89 18.83
CA GLN A 494 2.50 6.69 18.09
C GLN A 494 1.23 6.96 17.29
N VAL A 495 1.25 6.70 15.99
CA VAL A 495 0.14 6.98 15.07
C VAL A 495 -0.33 5.67 14.42
N ASP A 496 -1.33 5.02 15.02
CA ASP A 496 -2.01 3.86 14.45
C ASP A 496 -3.24 4.28 13.59
N GLY A 497 -3.77 5.48 13.83
CA GLY A 497 -4.79 6.14 13.02
C GLY A 497 -4.20 7.06 11.94
N THR A 498 -4.68 8.30 11.88
CA THR A 498 -4.24 9.34 10.95
C THR A 498 -3.68 10.56 11.69
N LEU A 499 -2.49 10.99 11.31
CA LEU A 499 -1.91 12.27 11.70
C LEU A 499 -1.91 13.22 10.49
N THR A 500 -2.58 14.36 10.58
CA THR A 500 -2.43 15.43 9.59
C THR A 500 -1.46 16.49 10.12
N TRP A 501 -0.32 16.63 9.45
CA TRP A 501 0.68 17.65 9.76
C TRP A 501 0.51 18.85 8.82
N LEU A 502 0.10 19.98 9.39
CA LEU A 502 -0.05 21.24 8.64
C LEU A 502 1.14 22.17 8.94
N ASN A 503 1.05 23.07 9.92
CA ASN A 503 2.05 24.13 10.12
C ASN A 503 2.79 24.06 11.46
N ALA A 504 2.66 22.96 12.21
CA ALA A 504 3.39 22.81 13.47
C ALA A 504 4.88 22.53 13.24
N GLN A 505 5.75 23.03 14.12
CA GLN A 505 7.19 22.74 14.15
C GLN A 505 7.47 21.66 15.20
N LEU A 506 8.33 20.69 14.88
CA LEU A 506 8.75 19.66 15.84
C LEU A 506 10.10 20.08 16.45
N GLU A 507 10.19 20.25 17.77
CA GLU A 507 11.36 20.79 18.49
C GLU A 507 11.69 20.00 19.78
N ASP A 508 12.85 20.26 20.40
CA ASP A 508 13.35 19.62 21.64
C ASP A 508 13.66 18.11 21.58
N SER A 509 13.73 17.52 20.37
CA SER A 509 13.92 16.09 20.06
C SER A 509 12.80 15.17 20.57
N GLY A 510 12.41 14.18 19.76
CA GLY A 510 11.34 13.22 20.07
C GLY A 510 11.20 12.19 18.94
N THR A 511 10.21 11.30 19.03
CA THR A 511 9.91 10.32 17.96
C THR A 511 8.46 10.41 17.49
N VAL A 512 8.24 10.18 16.20
CA VAL A 512 6.90 9.97 15.62
C VAL A 512 6.90 8.63 14.89
N ASP A 513 6.11 7.68 15.36
CA ASP A 513 5.98 6.35 14.74
C ASP A 513 4.66 6.25 13.96
N ILE A 514 4.73 6.30 12.64
CA ILE A 514 3.57 6.22 11.74
C ILE A 514 3.30 4.76 11.37
N ASN A 515 2.38 4.10 12.08
CA ASN A 515 1.87 2.76 11.73
C ASN A 515 0.63 2.82 10.82
N GLY A 516 -0.15 3.90 10.92
CA GLY A 516 -1.31 4.19 10.09
C GLY A 516 -0.98 5.11 8.92
N THR A 517 -1.53 6.33 8.91
CA THR A 517 -1.31 7.32 7.85
C THR A 517 -0.84 8.67 8.40
N MET A 518 0.14 9.28 7.74
CA MET A 518 0.48 10.69 7.92
C MET A 518 0.14 11.46 6.64
N ASN A 519 -0.67 12.52 6.75
CA ASN A 519 -0.94 13.43 5.64
C ASN A 519 -0.22 14.76 5.91
N VAL A 520 0.65 15.16 5.01
CA VAL A 520 1.39 16.42 5.12
C VAL A 520 0.79 17.45 4.17
N THR A 521 0.17 18.47 4.74
CA THR A 521 -0.56 19.53 4.02
C THR A 521 -0.27 20.89 4.67
N SER A 522 0.88 21.46 4.36
CA SER A 522 1.31 22.78 4.83
C SER A 522 1.24 23.85 3.75
N ASN A 523 1.10 25.10 4.15
CA ASN A 523 1.35 26.27 3.29
C ASN A 523 2.61 27.06 3.72
N THR A 524 3.36 26.53 4.69
CA THR A 524 4.60 27.11 5.24
C THR A 524 5.67 26.03 5.38
N PHE A 525 6.94 26.42 5.55
CA PHE A 525 8.03 25.46 5.79
C PHE A 525 7.71 24.49 6.93
N LEU A 526 7.79 23.19 6.64
CA LEU A 526 7.67 22.12 7.63
C LEU A 526 9.03 21.99 8.31
N ARG A 527 9.09 22.25 9.62
CA ARG A 527 10.37 22.23 10.36
C ARG A 527 10.41 21.07 11.34
N ASN A 528 11.46 20.28 11.25
CA ASN A 528 11.79 19.23 12.20
C ASN A 528 13.19 19.48 12.77
N PHE A 529 13.27 19.73 14.08
CA PHE A 529 14.48 19.94 14.84
C PHE A 529 14.78 18.71 15.71
N ALA A 530 15.73 17.89 15.27
CA ALA A 530 16.19 16.68 15.96
C ALA A 530 15.16 15.54 16.18
N TRP A 531 13.94 15.60 15.62
CA TRP A 531 13.01 14.47 15.75
C TRP A 531 13.32 13.36 14.76
N THR A 532 13.08 12.13 15.21
CA THR A 532 13.05 10.95 14.34
C THR A 532 11.61 10.62 13.96
N ILE A 533 11.29 10.66 12.66
CA ILE A 533 10.00 10.24 12.13
C ILE A 533 10.19 8.87 11.47
N THR A 534 9.54 7.84 12.02
CA THR A 534 9.59 6.47 11.51
C THR A 534 8.27 6.13 10.81
N ASN A 535 8.31 5.88 9.51
CA ASN A 535 7.16 5.43 8.73
C ASN A 535 7.15 3.91 8.55
N ASN A 536 6.17 3.25 9.18
CA ASN A 536 5.81 1.84 8.95
C ASN A 536 4.53 1.69 8.12
N GLY A 537 3.74 2.76 7.98
CA GLY A 537 2.50 2.82 7.20
C GLY A 537 2.62 3.67 5.95
N THR A 538 1.74 4.66 5.78
CA THR A 538 1.73 5.54 4.61
C THR A 538 1.97 7.00 5.00
N VAL A 539 2.93 7.67 4.37
CA VAL A 539 3.08 9.14 4.42
C VAL A 539 2.68 9.71 3.07
N ASN A 540 1.75 10.66 3.05
CA ASN A 540 1.33 11.38 1.84
C ASN A 540 1.72 12.85 1.94
N TRP A 541 2.74 13.26 1.20
CA TRP A 541 3.16 14.65 1.09
C TRP A 541 2.44 15.35 -0.07
N ASN A 542 1.39 16.07 0.29
CA ASN A 542 0.46 16.70 -0.65
C ASN A 542 0.62 18.23 -0.75
N SER A 543 1.53 18.83 0.04
CA SER A 543 1.81 20.27 -0.01
C SER A 543 2.96 20.62 -0.93
N SER A 544 2.94 21.85 -1.45
CA SER A 544 4.08 22.48 -2.13
C SER A 544 5.09 23.13 -1.17
N ALA A 545 4.92 22.96 0.13
CA ALA A 545 5.82 23.51 1.12
C ALA A 545 7.00 22.56 1.36
N ASP A 546 8.21 23.13 1.41
CA ASP A 546 9.44 22.40 1.66
C ASP A 546 9.53 21.89 3.10
N MET A 547 10.26 20.79 3.28
CA MET A 547 10.55 20.23 4.60
C MET A 547 12.01 20.46 4.95
N GLN A 548 12.24 21.14 6.07
CA GLN A 548 13.53 21.53 6.58
C GLN A 548 13.88 20.65 7.78
N LEU A 549 15.00 19.94 7.67
CA LEU A 549 15.56 19.14 8.74
C LEU A 549 16.73 19.87 9.40
N TYR A 550 16.65 20.00 10.71
CA TYR A 550 17.65 20.63 11.57
C TYR A 550 18.17 19.63 12.60
N GLU A 551 19.38 19.86 13.10
CA GLU A 551 19.94 19.20 14.29
C GLU A 551 19.93 17.66 14.21
N ASN A 552 20.38 17.09 13.07
CA ASN A 552 20.36 15.64 12.82
C ASN A 552 18.97 14.98 12.84
N ALA A 553 17.91 15.76 12.60
CA ALA A 553 16.57 15.22 12.36
C ALA A 553 16.62 14.10 11.31
N THR A 554 15.86 13.03 11.54
CA THR A 554 15.94 11.82 10.74
C THR A 554 14.55 11.37 10.32
N PHE A 555 14.37 11.12 9.04
CA PHE A 555 13.17 10.47 8.52
C PHE A 555 13.53 9.05 8.07
N VAL A 556 12.83 8.05 8.60
CA VAL A 556 13.06 6.63 8.28
C VAL A 556 11.80 6.06 7.65
N ASN A 557 11.87 5.68 6.37
CA ASN A 557 10.83 4.90 5.73
C ASN A 557 11.17 3.41 5.86
N ASN A 558 10.56 2.69 6.79
CA ASN A 558 10.89 1.30 7.09
C ASN A 558 10.37 0.32 6.01
N PRO A 559 10.83 -0.96 6.03
CA PRO A 559 10.30 -1.97 5.12
C PRO A 559 8.77 -2.07 5.20
N GLY A 560 8.09 -2.04 4.06
CA GLY A 560 6.62 -1.99 3.97
C GLY A 560 6.01 -0.58 4.06
N GLY A 561 6.77 0.41 4.54
CA GLY A 561 6.37 1.81 4.56
C GLY A 561 6.36 2.43 3.16
N VAL A 562 5.35 3.26 2.89
CA VAL A 562 5.19 4.00 1.64
C VAL A 562 5.26 5.50 1.91
N PHE A 563 6.19 6.20 1.26
CA PHE A 563 6.33 7.66 1.32
C PHE A 563 6.02 8.26 -0.05
N ASN A 564 4.86 8.91 -0.20
CA ASN A 564 4.39 9.49 -1.45
C ASN A 564 4.67 10.99 -1.51
N ILE A 565 5.28 11.46 -2.60
CA ILE A 565 5.52 12.87 -2.92
C ILE A 565 4.73 13.24 -4.16
N ASN A 566 3.71 14.08 -3.96
CA ASN A 566 2.74 14.41 -5.02
C ASN A 566 2.91 15.82 -5.60
N GLN A 567 3.85 16.61 -5.05
CA GLN A 567 4.10 17.99 -5.44
C GLN A 567 5.59 18.23 -5.75
N SER A 568 5.91 19.41 -6.28
CA SER A 568 7.28 19.90 -6.38
C SER A 568 7.69 20.51 -5.04
N VAL A 569 8.77 20.00 -4.44
CA VAL A 569 9.20 20.35 -3.07
C VAL A 569 10.71 20.17 -2.90
N PHE A 570 11.28 20.87 -1.93
CA PHE A 570 12.63 20.64 -1.44
C PHE A 570 12.59 19.89 -0.10
N PHE A 571 13.42 18.87 0.00
CA PHE A 571 13.75 18.19 1.24
C PHE A 571 15.14 18.69 1.65
N ASP A 572 15.17 19.68 2.54
CA ASP A 572 16.30 20.60 2.76
C ASP A 572 17.00 20.33 4.10
N SER A 573 18.31 20.12 4.04
CA SER A 573 19.21 19.96 5.18
C SER A 573 19.80 21.30 5.60
N ARG A 574 19.49 21.76 6.81
CA ARG A 574 20.02 23.03 7.32
C ARG A 574 21.28 22.82 8.16
N VAL A 575 22.37 23.47 7.74
CA VAL A 575 23.74 23.46 8.30
C VAL A 575 23.78 24.14 9.69
N PRO A 576 24.62 23.70 10.67
CA PRO A 576 25.76 22.77 10.58
C PRO A 576 25.44 21.29 10.77
N ASP A 577 24.36 20.94 11.47
CA ASP A 577 24.01 19.57 11.84
C ASP A 577 22.82 19.10 10.96
N GLY A 578 23.14 18.73 9.72
CA GLY A 578 22.16 18.45 8.65
C GLY A 578 21.20 17.28 8.90
N GLY A 579 20.20 17.12 8.03
CA GLY A 579 19.16 16.08 8.12
C GLY A 579 19.47 14.77 7.40
N ASN A 580 18.80 13.69 7.82
CA ASN A 580 18.93 12.35 7.23
C ASN A 580 17.58 11.82 6.71
N PHE A 581 17.58 11.21 5.52
CA PHE A 581 16.47 10.40 5.01
C PHE A 581 16.95 8.97 4.74
N ILE A 582 16.34 8.00 5.38
CA ILE A 582 16.66 6.58 5.24
C ILE A 582 15.47 5.87 4.62
N ASN A 583 15.60 5.42 3.37
CA ASN A 583 14.56 4.67 2.68
C ASN A 583 14.88 3.17 2.66
N LYS A 584 14.08 2.39 3.37
CA LYS A 584 14.06 0.91 3.36
C LYS A 584 12.77 0.35 2.76
N GLY A 585 11.71 1.16 2.69
CA GLY A 585 10.43 0.86 2.04
C GLY A 585 10.37 1.40 0.61
N THR A 586 9.22 1.97 0.23
CA THR A 586 9.00 2.59 -1.09
C THR A 586 8.87 4.10 -0.96
N LEU A 587 9.75 4.84 -1.63
CA LEU A 587 9.63 6.28 -1.88
C LEU A 587 9.02 6.47 -3.27
N THR A 588 7.83 7.04 -3.37
CA THR A 588 7.11 7.23 -4.64
C THR A 588 6.98 8.71 -4.97
N ARG A 589 7.40 9.10 -6.16
CA ARG A 589 7.14 10.41 -6.76
C ARG A 589 6.08 10.31 -7.85
N THR A 590 5.04 11.15 -7.78
CA THR A 590 3.97 11.21 -8.81
C THR A 590 3.70 12.61 -9.38
N GLY A 591 4.30 13.66 -8.81
CA GLY A 591 4.15 15.04 -9.29
C GLY A 591 4.93 15.32 -10.58
N SER A 592 4.40 16.17 -11.47
CA SER A 592 4.99 16.43 -12.80
C SER A 592 6.20 17.38 -12.81
N GLY A 593 6.49 18.07 -11.71
CA GLY A 593 7.60 19.03 -11.63
C GLY A 593 8.88 18.41 -11.07
N GLU A 594 9.62 19.16 -10.26
CA GLU A 594 10.88 18.73 -9.64
C GLU A 594 10.75 18.56 -8.13
N THR A 595 11.31 17.48 -7.58
CA THR A 595 11.57 17.35 -6.15
C THR A 595 13.05 17.20 -5.93
N VAL A 596 13.60 18.00 -5.02
CA VAL A 596 15.02 18.00 -4.69
C VAL A 596 15.22 17.40 -3.30
N PHE A 597 16.04 16.37 -3.21
CA PHE A 597 16.56 15.84 -1.95
C PHE A 597 17.93 16.44 -1.68
N ASP A 598 17.96 17.54 -0.92
CA ASP A 598 19.18 18.15 -0.37
C ASP A 598 19.35 17.73 1.10
N VAL A 599 19.36 16.41 1.33
CA VAL A 599 19.60 15.76 2.63
C VAL A 599 20.50 14.56 2.44
N THR A 600 21.09 14.06 3.52
CA THR A 600 21.78 12.77 3.48
C THR A 600 20.77 11.66 3.19
N LEU A 601 20.76 11.15 1.96
CA LEU A 601 19.87 10.08 1.51
C LEU A 601 20.58 8.72 1.58
N THR A 602 20.10 7.81 2.42
CA THR A 602 20.46 6.39 2.39
C THR A 602 19.30 5.59 1.82
N ASN A 603 19.48 5.00 0.63
CA ASN A 603 18.48 4.12 0.04
C ASN A 603 18.93 2.66 0.10
N ILE A 604 18.11 1.78 0.67
CA ILE A 604 18.21 0.33 0.54
C ILE A 604 16.89 -0.31 0.09
N GLY A 605 15.81 0.47 -0.01
CA GLY A 605 14.52 0.08 -0.55
C GLY A 605 14.33 0.50 -2.01
N THR A 606 13.09 0.86 -2.36
CA THR A 606 12.71 1.27 -3.72
C THR A 606 12.49 2.78 -3.78
N ILE A 607 13.09 3.43 -4.77
CA ILE A 607 12.74 4.75 -5.26
C ILE A 607 11.94 4.57 -6.55
N GLN A 608 10.68 4.99 -6.55
CA GLN A 608 9.75 4.89 -7.66
C GLN A 608 9.45 6.29 -8.21
N VAL A 609 9.91 6.60 -9.41
CA VAL A 609 9.62 7.89 -10.07
C VAL A 609 8.63 7.65 -11.20
N ASN A 610 7.36 7.97 -10.96
CA ASN A 610 6.29 7.75 -11.93
C ASN A 610 6.12 8.93 -12.90
N GLN A 611 6.41 10.16 -12.45
CA GLN A 611 6.34 11.39 -13.24
C GLN A 611 7.34 12.43 -12.70
N GLY A 612 7.70 13.41 -13.53
CA GLY A 612 8.57 14.53 -13.14
C GLY A 612 10.04 14.13 -12.90
N ASN A 613 10.80 15.05 -12.30
CA ASN A 613 12.19 14.85 -11.89
C ASN A 613 12.30 14.63 -10.38
N LEU A 614 13.03 13.61 -9.95
CA LEU A 614 13.51 13.45 -8.58
C LEU A 614 15.03 13.67 -8.56
N ASP A 615 15.45 14.86 -8.16
CA ASP A 615 16.86 15.23 -8.10
C ASP A 615 17.43 14.94 -6.71
N ILE A 616 18.52 14.19 -6.67
CA ILE A 616 19.21 13.79 -5.44
C ILE A 616 20.50 14.60 -5.34
N GLN A 617 20.49 15.59 -4.46
CA GLN A 617 21.59 16.50 -4.18
C GLN A 617 22.21 16.13 -2.82
N ILE A 618 23.07 15.10 -2.76
CA ILE A 618 23.52 14.58 -1.46
C ILE A 618 24.61 15.48 -0.85
N THR A 619 24.42 15.97 0.38
CA THR A 619 25.45 16.72 1.14
C THR A 619 26.54 15.83 1.75
N VAL A 620 26.26 14.54 2.08
CA VAL A 620 27.22 13.56 2.64
C VAL A 620 26.96 12.14 2.06
N PRO A 621 27.92 11.49 1.36
CA PRO A 621 27.64 10.25 0.63
C PRO A 621 27.39 9.05 1.56
N ALA A 622 26.14 8.59 1.65
CA ALA A 622 25.81 7.20 1.97
C ALA A 622 25.46 6.50 0.64
N GLY A 623 25.95 5.28 0.41
CA GLY A 623 25.77 4.62 -0.89
C GLY A 623 24.29 4.42 -1.25
N LEU A 624 23.92 4.78 -2.48
CA LEU A 624 22.60 4.49 -3.06
C LEU A 624 22.55 3.00 -3.43
N LYS A 625 21.68 2.25 -2.75
CA LYS A 625 21.46 0.81 -2.96
C LYS A 625 20.01 0.54 -3.35
N GLY A 626 19.62 -0.73 -3.42
CA GLY A 626 18.22 -1.12 -3.61
C GLY A 626 17.77 -0.94 -5.06
N THR A 627 16.56 -0.43 -5.26
CA THR A 627 15.98 -0.26 -6.61
C THR A 627 15.65 1.19 -6.90
N VAL A 628 16.01 1.67 -8.09
CA VAL A 628 15.51 2.92 -8.68
C VAL A 628 14.69 2.57 -9.90
N ASN A 629 13.38 2.77 -9.84
CA ASN A 629 12.44 2.48 -10.91
C ASN A 629 11.92 3.77 -11.54
N VAL A 630 12.21 4.00 -12.82
CA VAL A 630 11.89 5.25 -13.52
C VAL A 630 10.94 4.99 -14.68
N ALA A 631 9.75 5.57 -14.62
CA ALA A 631 8.73 5.44 -15.67
C ALA A 631 9.11 6.26 -16.92
N SER A 632 8.53 5.89 -18.07
CA SER A 632 8.66 6.66 -19.32
C SER A 632 8.36 8.15 -19.12
N GLY A 633 9.29 9.02 -19.53
CA GLY A 633 9.15 10.47 -19.43
C GLY A 633 9.41 11.06 -18.04
N ALA A 634 9.76 10.24 -17.05
CA ALA A 634 10.25 10.68 -15.75
C ALA A 634 11.78 10.55 -15.67
N THR A 635 12.39 11.25 -14.72
CA THR A 635 13.84 11.21 -14.47
C THR A 635 14.12 11.10 -12.97
N ALA A 636 15.10 10.27 -12.62
CA ALA A 636 15.80 10.36 -11.34
C ALA A 636 17.16 10.96 -11.64
N GLU A 637 17.62 11.95 -10.89
CA GLU A 637 18.84 12.68 -11.22
C GLU A 637 19.83 12.71 -10.06
N LEU A 638 21.11 12.60 -10.39
CA LEU A 638 22.26 12.84 -9.53
C LEU A 638 22.98 14.09 -10.07
N SER A 639 22.80 15.24 -9.42
CA SER A 639 23.20 16.54 -9.99
C SER A 639 24.26 17.32 -9.20
N THR A 640 24.53 16.97 -7.94
CA THR A 640 25.55 17.65 -7.12
C THR A 640 26.37 16.70 -6.25
N ASN A 641 27.58 17.12 -5.89
CA ASN A 641 28.53 16.33 -5.09
C ASN A 641 28.87 14.95 -5.73
N SER A 642 29.69 14.15 -5.06
CA SER A 642 30.01 12.80 -5.56
C SER A 642 29.08 11.76 -4.95
N HIS A 643 28.62 10.81 -5.75
CA HIS A 643 27.74 9.73 -5.29
C HIS A 643 28.45 8.38 -5.29
N VAL A 644 27.98 7.47 -4.43
CA VAL A 644 28.40 6.07 -4.42
C VAL A 644 27.18 5.22 -4.71
N LEU A 645 27.27 4.31 -5.67
CA LEU A 645 26.23 3.32 -5.99
C LEU A 645 26.73 1.94 -5.55
N ASP A 646 25.91 1.16 -4.85
CA ASP A 646 26.33 -0.14 -4.31
C ASP A 646 25.15 -1.10 -4.23
N SER A 647 25.20 -2.24 -4.92
CA SER A 647 24.06 -3.17 -5.01
C SER A 647 22.78 -2.47 -5.48
N LEU A 648 22.92 -1.57 -6.46
CA LEU A 648 21.81 -0.79 -7.02
C LEU A 648 21.26 -1.49 -8.27
N THR A 649 19.94 -1.61 -8.36
CA THR A 649 19.25 -2.02 -9.59
C THR A 649 18.46 -0.84 -10.14
N VAL A 650 18.70 -0.48 -11.40
CA VAL A 650 17.90 0.50 -12.14
C VAL A 650 16.91 -0.25 -13.03
N THR A 651 15.63 0.06 -12.89
CA THR A 651 14.52 -0.54 -13.67
C THR A 651 13.65 0.56 -14.25
N GLY A 652 12.69 0.21 -15.11
CA GLY A 652 11.80 1.22 -15.67
C GLY A 652 11.00 0.75 -16.86
N SER A 653 10.16 1.67 -17.35
CA SER A 653 9.47 1.55 -18.63
C SER A 653 9.98 2.59 -19.64
N GLY A 654 11.29 2.88 -19.63
CA GLY A 654 11.94 3.82 -20.55
C GLY A 654 12.32 5.19 -19.98
N GLY A 655 12.29 5.38 -18.65
CA GLY A 655 12.90 6.54 -17.99
C GLY A 655 14.39 6.32 -17.67
N PHE A 656 15.08 7.38 -17.21
CA PHE A 656 16.52 7.33 -16.94
C PHE A 656 16.87 7.73 -15.50
N LEU A 657 17.90 7.08 -14.95
CA LEU A 657 18.73 7.63 -13.90
C LEU A 657 19.84 8.47 -14.54
N ASP A 658 19.74 9.78 -14.38
CA ASP A 658 20.64 10.76 -14.98
C ASP A 658 21.82 11.04 -14.03
N ILE A 659 23.04 10.88 -14.55
CA ILE A 659 24.29 11.30 -13.91
C ILE A 659 24.70 12.61 -14.57
N ASN A 660 24.46 13.75 -13.92
CA ASN A 660 24.62 15.06 -14.51
C ASN A 660 25.70 15.89 -13.82
N ASN A 661 26.82 16.14 -14.50
CA ASN A 661 27.92 16.99 -14.00
C ASN A 661 28.56 16.53 -12.67
N VAL A 662 28.38 15.27 -12.28
CA VAL A 662 28.91 14.71 -11.03
C VAL A 662 29.78 13.49 -11.26
N ALA A 663 30.64 13.21 -10.27
CA ALA A 663 31.37 11.96 -10.19
C ALA A 663 30.55 10.90 -9.44
N VAL A 664 30.42 9.72 -10.02
CA VAL A 664 29.70 8.58 -9.44
C VAL A 664 30.65 7.40 -9.35
N ASN A 665 30.78 6.83 -8.15
CA ASN A 665 31.60 5.64 -7.90
C ASN A 665 30.70 4.42 -7.69
N VAL A 666 30.82 3.41 -8.55
CA VAL A 666 30.17 2.12 -8.38
C VAL A 666 31.04 1.27 -7.46
N ALA A 667 30.58 1.03 -6.24
CA ALA A 667 31.28 0.26 -5.23
C ALA A 667 31.25 -1.25 -5.51
N SER A 668 31.86 -2.04 -4.61
CA SER A 668 32.17 -3.46 -4.82
C SER A 668 30.98 -4.36 -5.16
N GLN A 669 29.76 -4.06 -4.69
CA GLN A 669 28.59 -4.88 -5.00
C GLN A 669 27.92 -4.51 -6.32
N GLY A 670 28.43 -3.49 -7.01
CA GLY A 670 28.07 -3.19 -8.38
C GLY A 670 26.74 -2.48 -8.57
N MET A 671 26.33 -2.42 -9.84
CA MET A 671 25.11 -1.81 -10.33
C MET A 671 24.55 -2.66 -11.48
N ASN A 672 23.25 -2.93 -11.47
CA ASN A 672 22.55 -3.59 -12.56
C ASN A 672 21.55 -2.62 -13.19
N ILE A 673 21.56 -2.50 -14.52
CA ILE A 673 20.53 -1.80 -15.29
C ILE A 673 19.69 -2.88 -15.96
N ALA A 674 18.56 -3.22 -15.34
CA ALA A 674 17.70 -4.30 -15.80
C ALA A 674 17.01 -3.97 -17.13
N SER A 675 16.43 -4.98 -17.78
CA SER A 675 15.62 -4.81 -19.00
C SER A 675 14.52 -3.74 -18.80
N GLY A 676 14.51 -2.71 -19.65
CA GLY A 676 13.59 -1.56 -19.56
C GLY A 676 14.07 -0.40 -18.67
N GLY A 677 15.09 -0.62 -17.85
CA GLY A 677 15.80 0.44 -17.11
C GLY A 677 16.75 1.23 -18.01
N GLY A 678 17.04 2.48 -17.60
CA GLY A 678 17.91 3.39 -18.32
C GLY A 678 18.85 4.16 -17.41
N VAL A 679 20.11 4.34 -17.82
CA VAL A 679 21.06 5.28 -17.21
C VAL A 679 21.59 6.23 -18.27
N ASP A 680 21.64 7.52 -17.97
CA ASP A 680 22.18 8.58 -18.84
C ASP A 680 23.40 9.22 -18.18
N LEU A 681 24.56 9.21 -18.85
CA LEU A 681 25.77 9.89 -18.40
C LEU A 681 25.97 11.16 -19.21
N ARG A 682 25.76 12.32 -18.56
CA ARG A 682 25.76 13.65 -19.20
C ARG A 682 26.50 14.73 -18.39
N GLY A 683 26.66 15.89 -19.04
CA GLY A 683 27.31 17.06 -18.44
C GLY A 683 28.83 17.09 -18.62
N SER A 684 29.43 18.29 -18.50
CA SER A 684 30.85 18.54 -18.73
C SER A 684 31.80 17.86 -17.76
N SER A 685 31.31 17.55 -16.56
CA SER A 685 32.08 16.98 -15.46
C SER A 685 31.58 15.58 -15.04
N GLY A 686 30.63 15.01 -15.79
CA GLY A 686 30.10 13.68 -15.53
C GLY A 686 31.19 12.61 -15.60
N SER A 687 31.33 11.80 -14.55
CA SER A 687 32.25 10.66 -14.55
C SER A 687 31.65 9.47 -13.81
N LEU A 688 31.78 8.28 -14.41
CA LEU A 688 31.44 7.01 -13.80
C LEU A 688 32.72 6.22 -13.51
N VAL A 689 33.04 6.05 -12.24
CA VAL A 689 34.16 5.23 -11.77
C VAL A 689 33.60 3.85 -11.41
N VAL A 690 33.94 2.86 -12.23
CA VAL A 690 33.43 1.49 -12.11
C VAL A 690 34.37 0.69 -11.21
N GLY A 691 34.15 0.73 -9.90
CA GLY A 691 34.92 -0.03 -8.90
C GLY A 691 34.45 -1.48 -8.75
N GLY A 692 33.14 -1.72 -8.70
CA GLY A 692 32.50 -3.03 -8.83
C GLY A 692 31.87 -3.28 -10.20
N PRO A 693 31.19 -4.42 -10.42
CA PRO A 693 30.59 -4.75 -11.72
C PRO A 693 29.45 -3.80 -12.09
N VAL A 694 29.34 -3.46 -13.38
CA VAL A 694 28.19 -2.78 -13.97
C VAL A 694 27.65 -3.67 -15.08
N ASP A 695 26.44 -4.18 -14.90
CA ASP A 695 25.75 -5.04 -15.86
C ASP A 695 24.59 -4.25 -16.49
N VAL A 696 24.52 -4.22 -17.81
CA VAL A 696 23.54 -3.43 -18.57
C VAL A 696 22.69 -4.34 -19.45
N ASP A 697 21.55 -4.80 -18.94
CA ASP A 697 20.49 -5.48 -19.71
C ASP A 697 19.51 -4.49 -20.38
N GLY A 698 19.40 -3.28 -19.80
CA GLY A 698 18.60 -2.18 -20.30
C GLY A 698 19.38 -1.24 -21.25
N THR A 699 19.24 0.07 -21.05
CA THR A 699 19.91 1.08 -21.87
C THR A 699 20.91 1.90 -21.06
N PHE A 700 22.14 2.01 -21.54
CA PHE A 700 23.11 2.99 -21.07
C PHE A 700 23.36 4.03 -22.15
N ASP A 701 22.97 5.30 -21.93
CA ASP A 701 23.22 6.41 -22.85
C ASP A 701 24.45 7.21 -22.38
N PHE A 702 25.55 7.04 -23.10
CA PHE A 702 26.80 7.75 -22.84
C PHE A 702 26.84 9.02 -23.69
N ARG A 703 26.19 10.09 -23.19
CA ARG A 703 26.12 11.38 -23.89
C ARG A 703 27.42 12.16 -23.80
N ARG A 704 28.08 12.16 -22.64
CA ARG A 704 29.35 12.87 -22.42
C ARG A 704 30.05 12.33 -21.19
N GLY A 705 31.36 12.52 -21.09
CA GLY A 705 32.10 12.34 -19.82
C GLY A 705 33.12 11.22 -19.87
N THR A 706 33.52 10.72 -18.70
CA THR A 706 34.56 9.68 -18.57
C THR A 706 34.06 8.47 -17.78
N ILE A 707 34.20 7.28 -18.37
CA ILE A 707 34.07 6.00 -17.65
C ILE A 707 35.47 5.46 -17.36
N SER A 708 35.72 5.06 -16.11
CA SER A 708 37.01 4.56 -15.64
C SER A 708 36.84 3.45 -14.60
N GLY A 709 37.93 2.97 -14.00
CA GLY A 709 37.89 2.00 -12.90
C GLY A 709 38.09 0.55 -13.34
N SER A 710 38.38 -0.32 -12.36
CA SER A 710 38.84 -1.70 -12.58
C SER A 710 37.76 -2.77 -12.57
N GLY A 711 36.51 -2.45 -12.19
CA GLY A 711 35.40 -3.41 -12.18
C GLY A 711 35.05 -3.91 -13.58
N ALA A 712 34.14 -4.87 -13.71
CA ALA A 712 33.58 -5.24 -15.02
C ALA A 712 32.59 -4.18 -15.51
N PHE A 713 32.48 -3.95 -16.82
CA PHE A 713 31.38 -3.18 -17.42
C PHE A 713 30.89 -3.94 -18.63
N GLN A 714 29.76 -4.61 -18.48
CA GLN A 714 29.17 -5.50 -19.45
C GLN A 714 27.86 -4.92 -19.97
N VAL A 715 27.70 -4.90 -21.28
CA VAL A 715 26.50 -4.42 -21.96
C VAL A 715 25.88 -5.56 -22.76
N ASP A 716 24.81 -6.14 -22.22
CA ASP A 716 24.00 -7.17 -22.87
C ASP A 716 22.78 -6.58 -23.60
N GLY A 717 22.33 -5.39 -23.16
CA GLY A 717 21.26 -4.59 -23.76
C GLY A 717 21.76 -3.56 -24.78
N SER A 718 21.53 -2.27 -24.52
CA SER A 718 21.86 -1.18 -25.44
C SER A 718 22.88 -0.19 -24.84
N LEU A 719 23.92 0.12 -25.62
CA LEU A 719 24.85 1.22 -25.36
C LEU A 719 24.65 2.32 -26.42
N LEU A 720 24.14 3.47 -26.02
CA LEU A 720 23.99 4.61 -26.92
C LEU A 720 25.21 5.52 -26.77
N LEU A 721 25.92 5.76 -27.85
CA LEU A 721 26.97 6.78 -27.93
C LEU A 721 26.36 7.97 -28.69
N SER A 722 25.56 8.77 -27.97
CA SER A 722 24.72 9.82 -28.56
C SER A 722 25.26 11.23 -28.30
N THR A 723 24.75 12.22 -29.03
CA THR A 723 25.19 13.64 -28.99
C THR A 723 26.59 13.89 -29.55
N VAL A 724 26.93 15.16 -29.81
CA VAL A 724 28.21 15.57 -30.40
C VAL A 724 29.37 15.69 -29.40
N ASP A 725 29.10 15.55 -28.11
CA ASP A 725 30.11 15.72 -27.06
C ASP A 725 31.13 14.58 -27.03
N LEU A 726 32.25 14.78 -26.34
CA LEU A 726 33.28 13.75 -26.14
C LEU A 726 32.85 12.69 -25.12
N LYS A 727 33.02 11.41 -25.47
CA LYS A 727 32.88 10.25 -24.57
C LYS A 727 34.23 9.56 -24.40
N THR A 728 34.67 9.36 -23.17
CA THR A 728 36.01 8.80 -22.89
C THR A 728 35.93 7.51 -22.06
N LEU A 729 36.57 6.44 -22.53
CA LEU A 729 36.96 5.29 -21.73
C LEU A 729 38.41 5.47 -21.28
N ASN A 730 38.62 5.55 -19.97
CA ASN A 730 39.95 5.78 -19.39
C ASN A 730 40.40 4.58 -18.55
N GLY A 731 41.32 3.78 -19.10
CA GLY A 731 41.82 2.55 -18.52
C GLY A 731 40.73 1.49 -18.29
N LYS A 732 39.62 1.59 -19.02
CA LYS A 732 38.43 0.79 -18.81
C LYS A 732 38.23 -0.21 -19.93
N SER A 733 37.98 -1.47 -19.57
CA SER A 733 37.51 -2.51 -20.50
C SER A 733 35.99 -2.61 -20.48
N VAL A 734 35.35 -2.42 -21.64
CA VAL A 734 33.90 -2.57 -21.84
C VAL A 734 33.65 -3.83 -22.68
N THR A 735 32.82 -4.75 -22.17
CA THR A 735 32.36 -5.92 -22.94
C THR A 735 30.97 -5.63 -23.49
N LEU A 736 30.81 -5.73 -24.81
CA LEU A 736 29.57 -5.46 -25.52
C LEU A 736 29.04 -6.76 -26.14
N ASN A 737 28.00 -7.34 -25.55
CA ASN A 737 27.28 -8.49 -26.11
C ASN A 737 25.94 -8.10 -26.74
N GLY A 738 25.41 -6.92 -26.39
CA GLY A 738 24.24 -6.31 -26.99
C GLY A 738 24.59 -5.37 -28.16
N THR A 739 23.80 -4.31 -28.35
CA THR A 739 23.99 -3.36 -29.45
C THR A 739 24.49 -2.00 -28.96
N ALA A 740 25.65 -1.57 -29.45
CA ALA A 740 26.10 -0.19 -29.35
C ALA A 740 25.74 0.59 -30.61
N THR A 741 25.15 1.78 -30.46
CA THR A 741 24.82 2.67 -31.58
C THR A 741 25.50 4.02 -31.41
N TRP A 742 26.40 4.35 -32.35
CA TRP A 742 27.19 5.57 -32.30
C TRP A 742 26.72 6.60 -33.31
N THR A 743 26.05 7.63 -32.82
CA THR A 743 25.38 8.64 -33.65
C THR A 743 26.12 9.98 -33.69
N GLY A 744 27.03 10.24 -32.75
CA GLY A 744 27.78 11.49 -32.74
C GLY A 744 28.93 11.56 -31.74
N GLY A 745 29.75 12.59 -31.92
CA GLY A 745 30.87 12.92 -31.03
C GLY A 745 32.05 11.97 -31.15
N ILE A 746 33.19 12.36 -30.59
CA ILE A 746 34.38 11.50 -30.52
C ILE A 746 34.17 10.46 -29.42
N PHE A 747 34.50 9.20 -29.72
CA PHE A 747 34.59 8.12 -28.75
C PHE A 747 36.06 7.79 -28.48
N ARG A 748 36.58 8.21 -27.34
CA ARG A 748 38.02 8.13 -27.03
C ARG A 748 38.35 6.95 -26.13
N LEU A 749 39.37 6.20 -26.49
CA LEU A 749 40.04 5.22 -25.63
C LEU A 749 41.38 5.80 -25.17
N THR A 750 41.70 5.62 -23.88
CA THR A 750 42.98 6.07 -23.31
C THR A 750 43.37 5.22 -22.10
N ASN A 751 44.66 5.20 -21.80
CA ASN A 751 45.30 4.51 -20.68
C ASN A 751 45.07 3.00 -20.61
N ASN A 752 45.19 2.31 -21.74
CA ASN A 752 44.94 0.87 -21.91
C ASN A 752 43.46 0.50 -21.76
N ALA A 753 42.57 1.34 -22.29
CA ALA A 753 41.16 1.02 -22.43
C ALA A 753 40.95 -0.04 -23.53
N THR A 754 39.89 -0.84 -23.37
CA THR A 754 39.52 -1.88 -24.34
C THR A 754 38.03 -1.83 -24.64
N LEU A 755 37.66 -1.87 -25.91
CA LEU A 755 36.30 -2.20 -26.34
C LEU A 755 36.29 -3.64 -26.84
N ALA A 756 35.61 -4.54 -26.13
CA ALA A 756 35.47 -5.95 -26.51
C ALA A 756 34.06 -6.23 -27.00
N ILE A 757 33.89 -6.38 -28.31
CA ILE A 757 32.62 -6.74 -28.95
C ILE A 757 32.53 -8.26 -28.94
N GLY A 758 31.67 -8.80 -28.07
CA GLY A 758 31.45 -10.23 -27.92
C GLY A 758 30.77 -10.85 -29.14
N SER A 759 30.67 -12.17 -29.18
CA SER A 759 30.16 -12.92 -30.35
C SER A 759 28.72 -12.59 -30.78
N THR A 760 27.90 -12.07 -29.87
CA THR A 760 26.54 -11.59 -30.16
C THR A 760 26.48 -10.07 -30.29
N GLY A 761 27.57 -9.39 -29.96
CA GLY A 761 27.66 -7.93 -29.88
C GLY A 761 27.64 -7.28 -31.26
N ILE A 762 26.99 -6.12 -31.34
CA ILE A 762 26.96 -5.29 -32.54
C ILE A 762 27.40 -3.89 -32.15
N PHE A 763 28.46 -3.39 -32.77
CA PHE A 763 28.85 -1.99 -32.70
C PHE A 763 28.52 -1.33 -34.04
N ASP A 764 27.53 -0.45 -34.03
CA ASP A 764 26.99 0.21 -35.22
C ASP A 764 27.41 1.68 -35.27
N VAL A 765 28.27 2.00 -36.24
CA VAL A 765 28.75 3.33 -36.55
C VAL A 765 27.77 4.03 -37.48
N GLN A 766 27.10 5.07 -36.98
CA GLN A 766 26.13 5.89 -37.71
C GLN A 766 26.57 7.35 -37.87
N THR A 767 27.85 7.62 -37.67
CA THR A 767 28.41 8.96 -37.64
C THR A 767 29.74 9.04 -38.39
N ASP A 768 30.20 10.24 -38.73
CA ASP A 768 31.46 10.48 -39.45
C ASP A 768 32.54 11.01 -38.50
N ASN A 769 32.53 10.52 -37.26
CA ASN A 769 33.47 10.91 -36.21
C ASN A 769 34.58 9.86 -36.04
N THR A 770 35.48 10.15 -35.10
CA THR A 770 36.66 9.33 -34.79
C THR A 770 36.46 8.51 -33.51
N VAL A 771 36.81 7.23 -33.56
CA VAL A 771 37.20 6.46 -32.38
C VAL A 771 38.67 6.78 -32.15
N ASP A 772 38.94 7.62 -31.16
CA ASP A 772 40.22 8.31 -30.94
C ASP A 772 41.11 7.49 -30.00
N ASP A 773 42.39 7.35 -30.35
CA ASP A 773 43.41 6.62 -29.59
C ASP A 773 44.48 7.57 -29.04
N LEU A 774 44.38 7.91 -27.75
CA LEU A 774 45.18 8.98 -27.17
C LEU A 774 46.52 8.52 -26.55
N SER A 775 46.46 7.60 -25.57
CA SER A 775 47.65 7.16 -24.82
C SER A 775 47.47 5.77 -24.24
N GLY A 776 48.57 5.01 -24.10
CA GLY A 776 48.53 3.61 -23.66
C GLY A 776 48.32 2.64 -24.83
N SER A 777 48.17 1.35 -24.52
CA SER A 777 47.92 0.29 -25.51
C SER A 777 46.42 0.04 -25.61
N ASN A 778 45.68 0.93 -26.26
CA ASN A 778 44.23 0.81 -26.40
C ASN A 778 43.88 -0.13 -27.55
N VAL A 779 42.88 -0.99 -27.37
CA VAL A 779 42.56 -2.06 -28.34
C VAL A 779 41.06 -2.22 -28.49
N ILE A 780 40.61 -2.51 -29.70
CA ILE A 780 39.28 -3.05 -30.00
C ILE A 780 39.44 -4.55 -30.27
N THR A 781 38.66 -5.39 -29.60
CA THR A 781 38.55 -6.81 -29.97
C THR A 781 37.16 -7.06 -30.50
N ASN A 782 37.05 -7.65 -31.68
CA ASN A 782 35.77 -7.91 -32.34
C ASN A 782 35.59 -9.41 -32.59
N ALA A 783 34.67 -10.03 -31.86
CA ALA A 783 34.18 -11.38 -32.12
C ALA A 783 32.74 -11.37 -32.68
N GLY A 784 32.05 -10.23 -32.61
CA GLY A 784 30.71 -10.01 -33.13
C GLY A 784 30.73 -9.22 -34.44
N ILE A 785 29.92 -8.16 -34.51
CA ILE A 785 29.80 -7.31 -35.71
C ILE A 785 30.24 -5.87 -35.39
N PHE A 786 31.25 -5.39 -36.12
CA PHE A 786 31.64 -3.98 -36.13
C PHE A 786 31.29 -3.38 -37.51
N ARG A 787 30.27 -2.53 -37.58
CA ARG A 787 29.70 -2.08 -38.86
C ARG A 787 29.52 -0.58 -38.97
N LYS A 788 29.59 -0.03 -40.18
CA LYS A 788 29.16 1.34 -40.48
C LYS A 788 27.93 1.29 -41.36
N THR A 789 26.78 1.72 -40.84
CA THR A 789 25.49 1.68 -41.53
C THR A 789 24.98 3.05 -41.97
N ALA A 790 25.51 4.13 -41.42
CA ALA A 790 25.11 5.50 -41.77
C ALA A 790 26.28 6.50 -41.67
N GLY A 791 25.99 7.75 -42.00
CA GLY A 791 26.98 8.81 -42.21
C GLY A 791 27.39 8.90 -43.68
N SER A 792 27.65 10.11 -44.17
CA SER A 792 27.97 10.38 -45.57
C SER A 792 29.47 10.55 -45.83
N GLY A 793 30.25 10.70 -44.77
CA GLY A 793 31.69 10.88 -44.80
C GLY A 793 32.47 9.67 -44.27
N THR A 794 33.63 9.98 -43.69
CA THR A 794 34.57 8.99 -43.16
C THR A 794 34.44 8.88 -41.65
N SER A 795 34.26 7.66 -41.14
CA SER A 795 34.49 7.36 -39.73
C SER A 795 35.91 6.83 -39.56
N THR A 796 36.68 7.39 -38.65
CA THR A 796 38.09 7.00 -38.42
C THR A 796 38.21 6.14 -37.17
N ILE A 797 38.89 5.01 -37.26
CA ILE A 797 39.15 4.07 -36.17
C ILE A 797 40.66 4.07 -35.92
N GLU A 798 41.07 4.75 -34.84
CA GLU A 798 42.48 4.90 -34.51
C GLU A 798 43.08 3.75 -33.70
N PRO A 799 42.37 3.11 -32.74
CA PRO A 799 42.93 2.01 -31.98
C PRO A 799 43.23 0.78 -32.84
N ASP A 800 44.21 -0.02 -32.41
CA ASP A 800 44.46 -1.35 -32.96
C ASP A 800 43.22 -2.24 -32.80
N ILE A 801 42.91 -3.04 -33.81
CA ILE A 801 41.76 -3.96 -33.80
C ILE A 801 42.21 -5.40 -34.06
N THR A 802 41.81 -6.30 -33.17
CA THR A 802 41.87 -7.75 -33.37
C THR A 802 40.49 -8.25 -33.75
N ASN A 803 40.35 -8.77 -34.97
CA ASN A 803 39.08 -9.23 -35.51
C ASN A 803 39.04 -10.75 -35.65
N THR A 804 38.05 -11.36 -35.01
CA THR A 804 37.65 -12.77 -35.13
C THR A 804 36.19 -12.91 -35.58
N GLY A 805 35.46 -11.80 -35.64
CA GLY A 805 34.09 -11.72 -36.15
C GLY A 805 34.02 -10.96 -37.47
N THR A 806 32.96 -10.16 -37.64
CA THR A 806 32.67 -9.43 -38.89
C THR A 806 32.97 -7.95 -38.77
N ILE A 807 33.71 -7.40 -39.73
CA ILE A 807 33.79 -5.96 -39.99
C ILE A 807 33.02 -5.65 -41.28
N SER A 808 32.01 -4.77 -41.21
CA SER A 808 31.08 -4.50 -42.32
C SER A 808 31.05 -3.02 -42.71
N ALA A 809 31.36 -2.70 -43.96
CA ALA A 809 31.25 -1.35 -44.51
C ALA A 809 29.98 -1.24 -45.38
N GLU A 810 28.89 -0.74 -44.81
CA GLU A 810 27.58 -0.64 -45.48
C GLU A 810 27.28 0.78 -45.98
N ALA A 811 27.93 1.80 -45.41
CA ALA A 811 27.80 3.21 -45.83
C ALA A 811 29.15 3.93 -45.89
N ALA A 812 29.34 4.75 -46.93
CA ALA A 812 30.48 5.66 -47.12
C ALA A 812 31.87 5.02 -46.83
N THR A 813 32.69 5.62 -45.96
CA THR A 813 34.05 5.13 -45.66
C THR A 813 34.24 4.83 -44.17
N MET A 814 34.75 3.64 -43.87
CA MET A 814 35.32 3.27 -42.57
C MET A 814 36.84 3.20 -42.71
N ALA A 815 37.57 4.13 -42.10
CA ALA A 815 39.02 4.27 -42.22
C ALA A 815 39.72 3.80 -40.95
N PHE A 816 40.73 2.95 -41.08
CA PHE A 816 41.54 2.43 -39.99
C PHE A 816 42.92 3.06 -40.02
N VAL A 817 43.40 3.45 -38.84
CA VAL A 817 44.75 4.00 -38.63
C VAL A 817 45.58 3.04 -37.79
N GLY A 818 45.01 2.46 -36.73
CA GLY A 818 45.62 1.38 -35.96
C GLY A 818 45.77 0.09 -36.76
N ALA A 819 46.62 -0.82 -36.29
CA ALA A 819 46.83 -2.12 -36.91
C ALA A 819 45.53 -2.95 -36.90
N VAL A 820 45.26 -3.62 -38.03
CA VAL A 820 44.11 -4.51 -38.20
C VAL A 820 44.61 -5.94 -38.31
N ASP A 821 44.41 -6.73 -37.26
CA ASP A 821 44.68 -8.17 -37.25
C ASP A 821 43.38 -8.93 -37.57
N HIS A 822 43.16 -9.24 -38.84
CA HIS A 822 41.99 -9.98 -39.33
C HIS A 822 42.27 -11.48 -39.31
N GLN A 823 41.85 -12.16 -38.24
CA GLN A 823 42.24 -13.54 -37.95
C GLN A 823 41.47 -14.58 -38.79
N ASP A 824 41.90 -15.84 -38.69
CA ASP A 824 41.22 -16.97 -39.33
C ASP A 824 39.77 -17.09 -38.84
N GLY A 825 38.83 -17.33 -39.77
CA GLY A 825 37.38 -17.32 -39.51
C GLY A 825 36.72 -15.94 -39.41
N ALA A 826 37.48 -14.84 -39.38
CA ALA A 826 36.93 -13.49 -39.40
C ALA A 826 36.43 -13.09 -40.81
N VAL A 827 35.51 -12.12 -40.90
CA VAL A 827 34.90 -11.70 -42.19
C VAL A 827 35.00 -10.19 -42.40
N PHE A 828 35.47 -9.75 -43.56
CA PHE A 828 35.23 -8.41 -44.09
C PHE A 828 34.07 -8.44 -45.07
N GLN A 829 33.12 -7.52 -44.96
CA GLN A 829 31.97 -7.47 -45.87
C GLN A 829 31.42 -6.07 -46.13
N GLY A 830 30.39 -5.99 -46.96
CA GLY A 830 29.62 -4.77 -47.23
C GLY A 830 29.88 -4.16 -48.61
N SER A 831 29.09 -3.14 -48.98
CA SER A 831 29.09 -2.52 -50.32
C SER A 831 29.75 -1.13 -50.37
N ALA A 832 30.49 -0.76 -49.33
CA ALA A 832 31.11 0.56 -49.19
C ALA A 832 32.63 0.47 -49.11
N THR A 833 33.30 1.46 -48.50
CA THR A 833 34.77 1.54 -48.46
C THR A 833 35.33 1.17 -47.09
N LEU A 834 36.23 0.18 -47.07
CA LEU A 834 37.21 -0.05 -46.00
C LEU A 834 38.52 0.64 -46.41
N ASN A 835 38.98 1.61 -45.63
CA ASN A 835 40.24 2.30 -45.89
C ASN A 835 41.34 1.89 -44.92
N MET A 836 42.38 1.26 -45.46
CA MET A 836 43.57 0.73 -44.78
C MET A 836 44.85 1.47 -45.19
N SER A 837 44.75 2.64 -45.83
CA SER A 837 45.92 3.37 -46.33
C SER A 837 46.94 3.75 -45.24
N SER A 838 46.47 3.87 -44.01
CA SER A 838 47.25 4.29 -42.84
C SER A 838 47.50 3.16 -41.83
N ALA A 839 46.85 2.00 -42.00
CA ALA A 839 46.92 0.85 -41.10
C ALA A 839 47.81 -0.27 -41.67
N SER A 840 48.46 -1.05 -40.81
CA SER A 840 48.97 -2.37 -41.20
C SER A 840 47.85 -3.40 -41.12
N LEU A 841 47.60 -4.10 -42.23
CA LEU A 841 46.58 -5.15 -42.33
C LEU A 841 47.24 -6.53 -42.37
N THR A 842 46.92 -7.39 -41.42
CA THR A 842 47.12 -8.85 -41.51
C THR A 842 45.80 -9.48 -41.93
N LEU A 843 45.76 -10.14 -43.09
CA LEU A 843 44.53 -10.64 -43.69
C LEU A 843 44.51 -12.18 -43.74
N ASN A 844 44.15 -12.80 -42.61
CA ASN A 844 43.96 -14.26 -42.50
C ASN A 844 42.51 -14.70 -42.70
N GLY A 845 41.54 -13.84 -42.37
CA GLY A 845 40.11 -14.13 -42.54
C GLY A 845 39.58 -13.81 -43.94
N ASP A 846 38.31 -14.09 -44.12
CA ASP A 846 37.60 -14.02 -45.40
C ASP A 846 37.19 -12.60 -45.78
N VAL A 847 36.99 -12.39 -47.08
CA VAL A 847 36.47 -11.17 -47.68
C VAL A 847 35.27 -11.50 -48.55
N ASN A 848 34.12 -10.91 -48.22
CA ASN A 848 32.81 -11.15 -48.83
C ASN A 848 32.26 -9.81 -49.35
N PRO A 849 32.55 -9.42 -50.61
CA PRO A 849 32.06 -8.16 -51.12
C PRO A 849 30.53 -8.08 -51.13
N GLY A 850 29.98 -6.99 -50.62
CA GLY A 850 28.53 -6.77 -50.56
C GLY A 850 27.80 -7.44 -49.40
N THR A 851 26.47 -7.27 -49.41
CA THR A 851 25.52 -8.23 -48.83
C THR A 851 25.04 -9.22 -49.91
N SER A 852 25.84 -9.32 -50.99
CA SER A 852 25.69 -10.22 -52.13
C SER A 852 24.46 -9.98 -53.03
N ALA A 853 24.58 -9.51 -54.27
CA ALA A 853 25.80 -9.02 -54.93
C ALA A 853 26.15 -7.57 -54.53
N GLY A 854 27.44 -7.25 -54.39
CA GLY A 854 27.90 -5.89 -54.06
C GLY A 854 29.37 -5.59 -54.40
N GLN A 855 29.74 -4.31 -54.36
CA GLN A 855 31.14 -3.88 -54.51
C GLN A 855 31.70 -3.45 -53.16
N LEU A 856 32.69 -4.18 -52.64
CA LEU A 856 33.49 -3.74 -51.49
C LEU A 856 34.74 -3.03 -51.99
N SER A 857 34.96 -1.79 -51.57
CA SER A 857 36.17 -1.05 -51.88
C SER A 857 37.19 -1.15 -50.75
N LEU A 858 38.40 -1.63 -51.06
CA LEU A 858 39.54 -1.66 -50.14
C LEU A 858 40.58 -0.61 -50.57
N THR A 859 40.66 0.49 -49.84
CA THR A 859 41.73 1.48 -50.06
C THR A 859 43.00 1.01 -49.33
N GLY A 860 44.05 0.67 -50.07
CA GLY A 860 45.24 0.02 -49.53
C GLY A 860 45.64 -1.21 -50.36
N ASN A 861 46.53 -2.04 -49.81
CA ASN A 861 46.96 -3.28 -50.46
C ASN A 861 46.05 -4.44 -50.06
N TYR A 862 45.77 -5.34 -51.01
CA TYR A 862 45.12 -6.62 -50.76
C TYR A 862 46.17 -7.74 -50.78
N ALA A 863 46.49 -8.28 -49.61
CA ALA A 863 47.52 -9.32 -49.45
C ALA A 863 47.01 -10.42 -48.50
N PRO A 864 46.06 -11.27 -48.95
CA PRO A 864 45.56 -12.39 -48.16
C PRO A 864 46.66 -13.41 -47.87
N THR A 865 46.55 -14.12 -46.75
CA THR A 865 47.38 -15.28 -46.45
C THR A 865 46.77 -16.57 -47.02
N ALA A 866 47.37 -17.73 -46.75
CA ALA A 866 46.86 -19.01 -47.24
C ALA A 866 45.52 -19.43 -46.59
N ASN A 867 45.16 -18.84 -45.46
CA ASN A 867 43.94 -19.16 -44.71
C ASN A 867 42.72 -18.34 -45.17
N SER A 868 42.95 -17.21 -45.86
CA SER A 868 41.89 -16.29 -46.27
C SER A 868 41.20 -16.76 -47.56
N ALA A 869 39.88 -16.57 -47.65
CA ALA A 869 39.13 -16.71 -48.88
C ALA A 869 38.55 -15.37 -49.39
N LEU A 870 38.58 -15.18 -50.70
CA LEU A 870 37.70 -14.23 -51.39
C LEU A 870 36.45 -14.97 -51.83
N ASN A 871 35.30 -14.62 -51.27
CA ASN A 871 34.01 -15.22 -51.60
C ASN A 871 33.29 -14.30 -52.61
N VAL A 872 32.87 -14.84 -53.75
CA VAL A 872 32.25 -14.08 -54.84
C VAL A 872 30.98 -14.75 -55.33
N GLU A 873 29.88 -14.03 -55.27
CA GLU A 873 28.58 -14.46 -55.77
C GLU A 873 28.28 -13.86 -57.15
N ILE A 874 27.77 -14.72 -58.03
CA ILE A 874 27.48 -14.40 -59.43
C ILE A 874 25.97 -14.55 -59.69
N GLY A 875 25.28 -13.44 -59.94
CA GLY A 875 23.86 -13.37 -60.31
C GLY A 875 23.58 -12.72 -61.67
N GLY A 876 24.63 -12.24 -62.35
CA GLY A 876 24.59 -11.58 -63.65
C GLY A 876 25.93 -10.89 -63.95
N THR A 877 26.05 -10.18 -65.07
CA THR A 877 27.36 -9.69 -65.59
C THR A 877 27.78 -8.30 -65.11
N THR A 878 26.95 -7.61 -64.34
CA THR A 878 27.22 -6.22 -63.88
C THR A 878 27.88 -6.23 -62.50
N ALA A 879 29.13 -5.77 -62.45
CA ALA A 879 29.91 -5.75 -61.21
C ALA A 879 29.29 -4.83 -60.16
N GLY A 880 29.30 -5.28 -58.91
CA GLY A 880 28.83 -4.51 -57.77
C GLY A 880 27.31 -4.44 -57.60
N SER A 881 26.52 -4.94 -58.55
CA SER A 881 25.05 -4.97 -58.47
C SER A 881 24.44 -6.31 -58.82
N ASN A 882 25.03 -7.03 -59.79
CA ASN A 882 24.59 -8.36 -60.20
C ASN A 882 25.62 -9.45 -59.89
N HIS A 883 26.88 -9.09 -59.67
CA HIS A 883 27.91 -9.98 -59.13
C HIS A 883 28.87 -9.22 -58.22
N ASP A 884 29.54 -9.94 -57.34
CA ASP A 884 30.45 -9.35 -56.37
C ASP A 884 31.72 -8.82 -57.01
N GLN A 885 32.19 -7.69 -56.50
CA GLN A 885 33.48 -7.15 -56.88
C GLN A 885 34.24 -6.60 -55.68
N LEU A 886 35.48 -7.06 -55.53
CA LEU A 886 36.45 -6.41 -54.65
C LEU A 886 37.25 -5.35 -55.43
N ALA A 887 37.07 -4.08 -55.09
CA ALA A 887 37.79 -2.97 -55.72
C ALA A 887 38.95 -2.49 -54.84
N VAL A 888 40.19 -2.77 -55.22
CA VAL A 888 41.39 -2.48 -54.41
C VAL A 888 42.15 -1.30 -55.01
N SER A 889 42.47 -0.28 -54.21
CA SER A 889 43.18 0.90 -54.72
C SER A 889 44.70 0.70 -54.88
N GLY A 890 45.30 -0.21 -54.11
CA GLY A 890 46.73 -0.52 -54.10
C GLY A 890 47.09 -1.81 -54.84
N ASN A 891 48.16 -2.48 -54.39
CA ASN A 891 48.65 -3.72 -54.98
C ASN A 891 47.82 -4.93 -54.52
N GLY A 892 47.72 -5.95 -55.38
CA GLY A 892 47.09 -7.23 -55.06
C GLY A 892 48.08 -8.38 -55.06
N SER A 893 48.45 -8.92 -53.90
CA SER A 893 49.34 -10.08 -53.77
C SER A 893 48.54 -11.32 -53.40
N LEU A 894 48.08 -12.05 -54.41
CA LEU A 894 47.10 -13.14 -54.23
C LEU A 894 47.73 -14.39 -53.59
N ASN A 895 46.97 -15.00 -52.69
CA ASN A 895 47.19 -16.29 -52.03
C ASN A 895 45.81 -16.81 -51.54
N GLY A 896 45.77 -17.92 -50.82
CA GLY A 896 44.53 -18.42 -50.20
C GLY A 896 43.54 -18.97 -51.22
N THR A 897 42.24 -18.86 -50.92
CA THR A 897 41.17 -19.47 -51.72
C THR A 897 40.31 -18.43 -52.44
N LEU A 898 39.90 -18.71 -53.67
CA LEU A 898 38.79 -18.02 -54.33
C LEU A 898 37.58 -18.96 -54.35
N ASN A 899 36.50 -18.56 -53.71
CA ASN A 899 35.22 -19.27 -53.73
C ASN A 899 34.25 -18.55 -54.65
N ILE A 900 33.61 -19.29 -55.55
CA ILE A 900 32.65 -18.78 -56.51
C ILE A 900 31.33 -19.51 -56.29
N SER A 901 30.23 -18.77 -56.24
CA SER A 901 28.89 -19.36 -56.13
C SER A 901 27.91 -18.65 -57.04
N PHE A 902 26.84 -19.34 -57.43
CA PHE A 902 25.70 -18.73 -58.11
C PHE A 902 24.67 -18.27 -57.10
N ILE A 903 24.09 -17.10 -57.36
CA ILE A 903 22.91 -16.60 -56.66
C ILE A 903 21.76 -16.40 -57.65
N ASN A 904 20.54 -16.23 -57.15
CA ASN A 904 19.36 -15.92 -57.95
C ASN A 904 19.06 -16.92 -59.09
N SER A 905 19.45 -18.19 -58.94
CA SER A 905 19.33 -19.23 -59.98
C SER A 905 20.03 -18.88 -61.31
N TYR A 906 21.06 -18.05 -61.25
CA TYR A 906 21.78 -17.61 -62.43
C TYR A 906 22.51 -18.79 -63.11
N VAL A 907 22.35 -18.91 -64.43
CA VAL A 907 23.04 -19.87 -65.27
C VAL A 907 23.89 -19.08 -66.27
N PRO A 908 25.22 -19.11 -66.16
CA PRO A 908 26.08 -18.34 -67.04
C PRO A 908 26.15 -18.99 -68.43
N SER A 909 26.24 -18.17 -69.47
CA SER A 909 26.40 -18.64 -70.86
C SER A 909 27.87 -18.64 -71.28
N VAL A 910 28.26 -19.59 -72.14
CA VAL A 910 29.61 -19.59 -72.74
C VAL A 910 29.85 -18.25 -73.44
N GLY A 911 30.91 -17.54 -73.01
CA GLY A 911 31.22 -16.18 -73.46
C GLY A 911 30.94 -15.07 -72.44
N ASP A 912 30.16 -15.34 -71.39
CA ASP A 912 30.02 -14.41 -70.27
C ASP A 912 31.36 -14.22 -69.54
N SER A 913 31.58 -13.01 -69.02
CA SER A 913 32.77 -12.68 -68.23
C SER A 913 32.45 -11.79 -67.04
N PHE A 914 33.13 -12.03 -65.92
CA PHE A 914 32.86 -11.39 -64.64
C PHE A 914 34.16 -10.82 -64.08
N THR A 915 34.27 -9.50 -63.96
CA THR A 915 35.41 -8.87 -63.27
C THR A 915 35.14 -8.86 -61.77
N ILE A 916 35.82 -9.75 -61.04
CA ILE A 916 35.56 -10.02 -59.62
C ILE A 916 36.51 -9.28 -58.69
N ALA A 917 37.65 -8.82 -59.20
CA ALA A 917 38.57 -7.97 -58.44
C ALA A 917 39.30 -6.98 -59.37
N THR A 918 39.52 -5.76 -58.90
CA THR A 918 40.32 -4.73 -59.58
C THR A 918 41.41 -4.20 -58.66
N PHE A 919 42.55 -3.77 -59.23
CA PHE A 919 43.72 -3.26 -58.50
C PHE A 919 44.20 -1.96 -59.15
N GLY A 920 44.32 -0.89 -58.35
CA GLY A 920 44.92 0.37 -58.79
C GLY A 920 46.45 0.31 -58.91
N GLY A 921 47.09 -0.62 -58.20
CA GLY A 921 48.50 -0.98 -58.34
C GLY A 921 48.72 -2.22 -59.21
N SER A 922 49.85 -2.92 -59.02
CA SER A 922 50.13 -4.18 -59.73
C SER A 922 49.55 -5.38 -58.98
N ARG A 923 49.02 -6.37 -59.72
CA ARG A 923 48.64 -7.68 -59.20
C ARG A 923 49.78 -8.70 -59.38
N SER A 924 50.09 -9.46 -58.32
CA SER A 924 51.06 -10.58 -58.27
C SER A 924 50.44 -11.83 -57.62
N GLY A 925 51.07 -12.99 -57.79
CA GLY A 925 50.56 -14.29 -57.27
C GLY A 925 49.39 -14.89 -58.05
N THR A 926 48.76 -15.93 -57.52
CA THR A 926 47.44 -16.45 -57.92
C THR A 926 46.74 -16.95 -56.67
N PHE A 927 45.43 -17.17 -56.71
CA PHE A 927 44.80 -17.93 -55.62
C PHE A 927 45.39 -19.36 -55.62
N ALA A 928 45.70 -19.88 -54.43
CA ALA A 928 46.26 -21.21 -54.26
C ALA A 928 45.21 -22.29 -54.56
N THR A 929 43.96 -22.01 -54.17
CA THR A 929 42.80 -22.85 -54.44
C THR A 929 41.73 -22.01 -55.13
N VAL A 930 41.09 -22.57 -56.16
CA VAL A 930 39.86 -22.01 -56.72
C VAL A 930 38.77 -23.06 -56.55
N SER A 931 37.71 -22.69 -55.84
CA SER A 931 36.53 -23.52 -55.61
C SER A 931 35.33 -22.83 -56.24
N GLY A 932 34.50 -23.59 -56.95
CA GLY A 932 33.35 -23.05 -57.62
C GLY A 932 32.51 -24.12 -58.30
N PRO A 933 31.41 -23.74 -58.97
CA PRO A 933 30.52 -24.67 -59.62
C PRO A 933 31.26 -25.51 -60.67
N THR A 934 30.95 -26.82 -60.72
CA THR A 934 31.50 -27.75 -61.72
C THR A 934 30.39 -28.40 -62.53
N GLU A 935 30.62 -28.60 -63.83
CA GLU A 935 29.75 -29.35 -64.73
C GLU A 935 30.49 -30.61 -65.21
N GLY A 936 29.92 -31.79 -64.95
CA GLY A 936 30.57 -33.08 -65.27
C GLY A 936 31.93 -33.29 -64.56
N GLY A 937 32.12 -32.66 -63.39
CA GLY A 937 33.40 -32.66 -62.66
C GLY A 937 34.44 -31.64 -63.17
N ASN A 938 34.11 -30.85 -64.21
CA ASN A 938 34.99 -29.81 -64.74
C ASN A 938 34.56 -28.43 -64.20
N PRO A 939 35.49 -27.53 -63.84
CA PRO A 939 35.14 -26.16 -63.43
C PRO A 939 34.33 -25.42 -64.50
N VAL A 940 33.25 -24.74 -64.12
CA VAL A 940 32.43 -23.91 -65.05
C VAL A 940 33.20 -22.66 -65.50
N PHE A 941 34.13 -22.18 -64.68
CA PHE A 941 34.90 -20.96 -64.92
C PHE A 941 36.39 -21.21 -65.13
N THR A 942 36.95 -20.48 -66.09
CA THR A 942 38.39 -20.22 -66.23
C THR A 942 38.72 -18.90 -65.53
N VAL A 943 39.70 -18.91 -64.64
CA VAL A 943 40.19 -17.71 -63.96
C VAL A 943 41.33 -17.08 -64.76
N THR A 944 41.14 -15.84 -65.21
CA THR A 944 42.15 -15.05 -65.91
C THR A 944 42.72 -13.99 -64.97
N TYR A 945 44.03 -14.08 -64.69
CA TYR A 945 44.77 -13.12 -63.87
C TYR A 945 45.47 -12.08 -64.75
N LEU A 946 44.89 -10.89 -64.87
CA LEU A 946 45.49 -9.75 -65.57
C LEU A 946 46.35 -8.92 -64.61
N SER A 947 47.12 -7.96 -65.11
CA SER A 947 48.01 -7.14 -64.27
C SER A 947 47.27 -6.22 -63.30
N ASP A 948 46.02 -5.87 -63.60
CA ASP A 948 45.20 -4.90 -62.87
C ASP A 948 43.83 -5.45 -62.42
N ARG A 949 43.49 -6.71 -62.76
CA ARG A 949 42.17 -7.30 -62.43
C ARG A 949 42.15 -8.83 -62.49
N ILE A 950 41.09 -9.43 -61.94
CA ILE A 950 40.77 -10.85 -62.07
C ILE A 950 39.44 -10.99 -62.78
N VAL A 951 39.41 -11.82 -63.83
CA VAL A 951 38.22 -12.06 -64.66
C VAL A 951 37.91 -13.55 -64.69
N LEU A 952 36.67 -13.90 -64.40
CA LEU A 952 36.13 -15.25 -64.64
C LEU A 952 35.53 -15.30 -66.05
N GLY A 953 35.82 -16.34 -66.83
CA GLY A 953 35.16 -16.62 -68.12
C GLY A 953 34.62 -18.05 -68.15
N VAL A 954 33.50 -18.29 -68.84
CA VAL A 954 32.78 -19.59 -68.85
C VAL A 954 33.39 -20.58 -69.88
N GLN A 955 33.55 -21.88 -69.56
CA GLN A 955 34.17 -22.93 -70.42
C GLN A 955 33.33 -24.22 -70.66
N ASP A 956 33.66 -25.03 -71.70
CA ASP A 956 33.03 -26.33 -72.07
C ASP A 956 33.73 -27.58 -71.44
N ALA A 957 33.02 -28.71 -71.24
CA ALA A 957 33.53 -29.99 -70.66
C ALA A 957 33.71 -31.17 -71.70
N PRO A 958 34.73 -32.08 -71.58
CA PRO A 958 34.96 -33.22 -72.50
C PRO A 958 34.19 -34.54 -72.17
N THR A 959 34.01 -35.45 -73.17
CA THR A 959 33.09 -36.62 -73.16
C THR A 959 33.62 -37.91 -72.48
N THR A 960 32.74 -38.62 -71.75
CA THR A 960 33.04 -39.81 -70.91
C THR A 960 32.39 -41.12 -71.40
N LEU A 961 32.92 -42.28 -70.96
CA LEU A 961 32.34 -43.62 -71.10
C LEU A 961 30.94 -43.66 -70.47
N ALA A 962 29.95 -44.36 -71.05
CA ALA A 962 28.65 -44.53 -70.38
C ALA A 962 28.07 -45.96 -70.51
N ALA A 963 27.53 -46.51 -69.43
CA ALA A 963 26.86 -47.81 -69.40
C ALA A 963 25.36 -47.67 -69.72
N ASN A 964 24.86 -48.55 -70.58
CA ASN A 964 23.46 -48.62 -70.97
C ASN A 964 22.92 -50.02 -70.62
N VAL A 965 22.24 -50.12 -69.48
CA VAL A 965 21.88 -51.41 -68.88
C VAL A 965 20.41 -51.41 -68.51
N LYS A 966 19.75 -52.56 -68.70
CA LYS A 966 18.36 -52.78 -68.30
C LYS A 966 18.20 -54.05 -67.49
N VAL A 967 17.40 -53.95 -66.43
CA VAL A 967 17.15 -55.03 -65.47
C VAL A 967 15.78 -54.87 -64.82
N PHE A 968 15.15 -55.99 -64.44
CA PHE A 968 13.92 -55.99 -63.62
C PHE A 968 14.18 -56.60 -62.25
N LEU A 969 13.34 -56.21 -61.29
CA LEU A 969 13.32 -56.70 -59.90
C LEU A 969 12.01 -57.47 -59.68
N GLU A 970 12.08 -58.70 -59.16
CA GLU A 970 10.93 -59.64 -59.09
C GLU A 970 9.73 -59.11 -58.32
N ALA A 971 9.98 -58.38 -57.23
CA ALA A 971 8.95 -57.96 -56.31
C ALA A 971 8.15 -56.72 -56.76
N PRO A 972 8.78 -55.61 -57.23
CA PRO A 972 8.03 -54.48 -57.76
C PRO A 972 7.51 -54.73 -59.19
N TYR A 973 7.91 -55.79 -59.88
CA TYR A 973 7.50 -56.06 -61.26
C TYR A 973 6.05 -56.54 -61.40
N SER A 974 5.31 -55.91 -62.31
CA SER A 974 3.99 -56.36 -62.75
C SER A 974 3.78 -56.00 -64.22
N THR A 975 3.51 -57.00 -65.06
CA THR A 975 3.04 -56.81 -66.45
C THR A 975 3.86 -55.82 -67.29
N GLY A 976 5.17 -56.03 -67.39
CA GLY A 976 6.06 -55.25 -68.26
C GLY A 976 6.63 -53.96 -67.66
N SER A 977 6.32 -53.64 -66.40
CA SER A 977 6.85 -52.47 -65.68
C SER A 977 7.01 -52.75 -64.19
N MET A 978 7.80 -51.96 -63.48
CA MET A 978 8.01 -52.00 -62.04
C MET A 978 7.28 -50.86 -61.32
N SER A 979 6.76 -51.16 -60.15
CA SER A 979 6.19 -50.16 -59.26
C SER A 979 7.25 -49.18 -58.76
N ASN A 980 6.97 -47.89 -58.92
CA ASN A 980 7.76 -46.76 -58.43
C ASN A 980 7.22 -46.22 -57.09
N ARG A 981 6.47 -47.02 -56.34
CA ARG A 981 5.83 -46.59 -55.10
C ARG A 981 6.82 -46.08 -54.06
N LEU A 982 8.08 -46.50 -54.09
CA LEU A 982 9.14 -45.99 -53.21
C LEU A 982 9.67 -44.59 -53.58
N ASN A 983 9.33 -44.04 -54.75
CA ASN A 983 9.91 -42.80 -55.27
C ASN A 983 9.88 -41.63 -54.27
N SER A 984 8.77 -41.46 -53.55
CA SER A 984 8.60 -40.41 -52.54
C SER A 984 9.41 -40.63 -51.25
N ALA A 985 9.95 -41.82 -51.05
CA ALA A 985 10.71 -42.21 -49.88
C ALA A 985 12.22 -42.40 -50.17
N LEU A 986 12.64 -42.25 -51.44
CA LEU A 986 14.05 -42.44 -51.83
C LEU A 986 14.95 -41.39 -51.14
N PRO A 987 16.11 -41.79 -50.59
CA PRO A 987 17.06 -40.85 -50.03
C PRO A 987 17.69 -40.00 -51.14
N ALA A 988 17.84 -38.69 -50.89
CA ALA A 988 18.49 -37.77 -51.82
C ALA A 988 19.98 -38.11 -52.04
N SER A 989 20.62 -38.85 -51.14
CA SER A 989 21.97 -39.39 -51.27
C SER A 989 21.92 -40.91 -51.51
N GLN A 990 22.87 -41.43 -52.29
CA GLN A 990 22.95 -42.85 -52.60
C GLN A 990 23.10 -43.75 -51.33
N PRO A 991 22.44 -44.93 -51.26
CA PRO A 991 22.36 -45.74 -50.03
C PRO A 991 23.49 -46.78 -49.84
N TYR A 992 24.43 -46.90 -50.76
CA TYR A 992 25.47 -47.94 -50.79
C TYR A 992 26.76 -47.59 -50.01
N SER A 993 26.76 -46.54 -49.20
CA SER A 993 27.92 -46.13 -48.39
C SER A 993 28.19 -47.03 -47.18
N GLY A 994 27.20 -47.80 -46.73
CA GLY A 994 27.34 -48.76 -45.64
C GLY A 994 27.80 -50.15 -46.08
N SER A 995 28.09 -51.00 -45.10
CA SER A 995 28.27 -52.44 -45.30
C SER A 995 27.03 -53.05 -45.99
N PRO A 996 27.19 -54.00 -46.93
CA PRO A 996 28.44 -54.65 -47.35
C PRO A 996 29.21 -53.93 -48.46
N TRP A 997 28.62 -52.96 -49.17
CA TRP A 997 29.25 -52.36 -50.36
C TRP A 997 30.36 -51.35 -50.06
N ASN A 998 30.24 -50.63 -48.94
CA ASN A 998 31.18 -49.58 -48.49
C ASN A 998 31.58 -48.62 -49.63
N TYR A 999 30.62 -48.23 -50.47
CA TYR A 999 30.87 -47.43 -51.66
C TYR A 999 31.01 -45.95 -51.31
N ALA A 1000 32.21 -45.40 -51.56
CA ALA A 1000 32.58 -44.03 -51.20
C ALA A 1000 32.04 -42.93 -52.15
N GLY A 1001 31.15 -43.26 -53.08
CA GLY A 1001 30.57 -42.27 -54.01
C GLY A 1001 29.68 -41.25 -53.30
N ALA A 1002 29.67 -40.02 -53.82
CA ALA A 1002 28.95 -38.87 -53.26
C ALA A 1002 27.72 -38.47 -54.10
N GLU A 1003 27.18 -39.39 -54.91
CA GLU A 1003 26.03 -39.14 -55.77
C GLU A 1003 24.81 -38.67 -54.96
N THR A 1004 24.24 -37.53 -55.39
CA THR A 1004 23.01 -36.95 -54.83
C THR A 1004 22.04 -36.55 -55.93
N VAL A 1005 20.76 -36.50 -55.60
CA VAL A 1005 19.65 -36.13 -56.49
C VAL A 1005 18.81 -35.07 -55.80
N GLY A 1006 18.62 -33.91 -56.44
CA GLY A 1006 17.78 -32.84 -55.90
C GLY A 1006 16.28 -33.18 -55.94
N SER A 1007 15.83 -33.89 -56.98
CA SER A 1007 14.45 -34.37 -57.12
C SER A 1007 14.39 -35.58 -58.06
N PHE A 1008 13.68 -36.66 -57.67
CA PHE A 1008 13.52 -37.84 -58.50
C PHE A 1008 12.45 -37.64 -59.58
N ALA A 1009 12.72 -38.12 -60.80
CA ALA A 1009 11.70 -38.22 -61.83
C ALA A 1009 10.63 -39.24 -61.42
N SER A 1010 9.38 -39.04 -61.86
CA SER A 1010 8.24 -39.82 -61.38
C SER A 1010 8.35 -41.32 -61.71
N ASP A 1011 9.09 -41.70 -62.74
CA ASP A 1011 9.24 -43.10 -63.18
C ASP A 1011 10.43 -43.84 -62.54
N ILE A 1012 11.13 -43.22 -61.58
CA ILE A 1012 12.24 -43.84 -60.84
C ILE A 1012 11.69 -44.80 -59.77
N VAL A 1013 12.24 -46.01 -59.74
CA VAL A 1013 11.86 -47.12 -58.87
C VAL A 1013 12.73 -47.17 -57.63
N ASP A 1014 14.06 -47.23 -57.80
CA ASP A 1014 15.01 -47.33 -56.71
C ASP A 1014 16.43 -46.93 -57.17
N TRP A 1015 17.36 -46.81 -56.22
CA TRP A 1015 18.79 -46.74 -56.42
C TRP A 1015 19.38 -48.12 -56.73
N VAL A 1016 20.32 -48.19 -57.67
CA VAL A 1016 21.15 -49.37 -57.99
C VAL A 1016 22.62 -49.01 -57.93
N LEU A 1017 23.49 -49.98 -57.62
CA LEU A 1017 24.93 -49.81 -57.70
C LEU A 1017 25.47 -50.60 -58.89
N LEU A 1018 26.04 -49.89 -59.86
CA LEU A 1018 26.75 -50.50 -60.98
C LEU A 1018 28.23 -50.66 -60.65
N GLU A 1019 28.77 -51.82 -61.01
CA GLU A 1019 30.19 -52.13 -60.91
C GLU A 1019 30.74 -52.63 -62.25
N LEU A 1020 31.88 -52.09 -62.67
CA LEU A 1020 32.60 -52.50 -63.87
C LEU A 1020 33.82 -53.33 -63.49
N ARG A 1021 33.93 -54.53 -64.07
CA ARG A 1021 35.07 -55.43 -63.89
C ARG A 1021 35.74 -55.75 -65.23
N THR A 1022 37.05 -55.91 -65.22
CA THR A 1022 37.82 -56.40 -66.39
C THR A 1022 37.89 -57.93 -66.48
N GLY A 1023 37.42 -58.63 -65.46
CA GLY A 1023 37.26 -60.08 -65.40
C GLY A 1023 36.09 -60.49 -64.50
N THR A 1024 35.89 -61.80 -64.27
CA THR A 1024 34.74 -62.30 -63.51
C THR A 1024 34.96 -62.27 -61.99
N GLY A 1025 36.20 -62.29 -61.51
CA GLY A 1025 36.53 -62.18 -60.08
C GLY A 1025 36.45 -60.74 -59.55
N SER A 1026 36.06 -60.56 -58.28
CA SER A 1026 35.87 -59.22 -57.67
C SER A 1026 37.14 -58.36 -57.61
N GLY A 1027 38.33 -58.97 -57.58
CA GLY A 1027 39.62 -58.25 -57.63
C GLY A 1027 39.92 -57.55 -58.96
N THR A 1028 39.04 -57.65 -59.96
CA THR A 1028 39.16 -56.99 -61.26
C THR A 1028 38.26 -55.76 -61.41
N LEU A 1029 37.68 -55.29 -60.29
CA LEU A 1029 36.92 -54.06 -60.18
C LEU A 1029 37.77 -52.85 -60.67
N VAL A 1030 37.19 -52.06 -61.57
CA VAL A 1030 37.81 -50.84 -62.12
C VAL A 1030 36.95 -49.59 -61.96
N GLY A 1031 35.66 -49.74 -61.63
CA GLY A 1031 34.79 -48.60 -61.36
C GLY A 1031 33.48 -49.01 -60.73
N ARG A 1032 32.96 -48.16 -59.84
CA ARG A 1032 31.62 -48.26 -59.26
C ARG A 1032 30.90 -46.94 -59.40
N ARG A 1033 29.59 -46.98 -59.64
CA ARG A 1033 28.73 -45.80 -59.66
C ARG A 1033 27.31 -46.12 -59.20
N ALA A 1034 26.80 -45.32 -58.27
CA ALA A 1034 25.38 -45.38 -57.91
C ALA A 1034 24.54 -44.70 -59.01
N ALA A 1035 23.44 -45.34 -59.38
CA ALA A 1035 22.57 -44.93 -60.48
C ALA A 1035 21.09 -45.17 -60.12
N LEU A 1036 20.18 -44.71 -60.98
CA LEU A 1036 18.74 -44.79 -60.76
C LEU A 1036 18.11 -45.82 -61.68
N LEU A 1037 17.26 -46.68 -61.12
CA LEU A 1037 16.49 -47.67 -61.86
C LEU A 1037 15.10 -47.10 -62.21
N LYS A 1038 14.68 -47.23 -63.46
CA LYS A 1038 13.37 -46.79 -63.93
C LYS A 1038 12.33 -47.91 -63.93
N SER A 1039 11.06 -47.52 -63.96
CA SER A 1039 9.90 -48.44 -64.02
C SER A 1039 9.87 -49.31 -65.27
N ASP A 1040 10.55 -48.94 -66.35
CA ASP A 1040 10.71 -49.77 -67.55
C ASP A 1040 11.95 -50.69 -67.49
N GLY A 1041 12.69 -50.67 -66.39
CA GLY A 1041 13.90 -51.46 -66.14
C GLY A 1041 15.19 -50.79 -66.58
N THR A 1042 15.16 -49.65 -67.26
CA THR A 1042 16.39 -48.96 -67.69
C THR A 1042 17.11 -48.33 -66.50
N ILE A 1043 18.44 -48.41 -66.48
CA ILE A 1043 19.29 -47.76 -65.47
C ILE A 1043 19.84 -46.46 -66.05
N VAL A 1044 19.63 -45.34 -65.36
CA VAL A 1044 19.98 -43.98 -65.77
C VAL A 1044 20.84 -43.26 -64.74
N ASP A 1045 21.51 -42.20 -65.18
CA ASP A 1045 22.32 -41.34 -64.31
C ASP A 1045 21.46 -40.58 -63.26
N THR A 1046 22.08 -39.91 -62.29
CA THR A 1046 21.43 -39.15 -61.21
C THR A 1046 20.56 -37.99 -61.69
N SER A 1047 20.70 -37.58 -62.95
CA SER A 1047 19.80 -36.62 -63.60
C SER A 1047 18.41 -37.19 -63.92
N GLY A 1048 18.19 -38.50 -63.72
CA GLY A 1048 16.94 -39.19 -64.04
C GLY A 1048 16.78 -39.53 -65.53
N SER A 1049 17.79 -39.25 -66.36
CA SER A 1049 17.80 -39.56 -67.79
C SER A 1049 19.23 -39.77 -68.31
N GLY A 1050 19.37 -40.46 -69.43
CA GLY A 1050 20.68 -40.71 -70.04
C GLY A 1050 21.42 -41.92 -69.45
N GLN A 1051 22.48 -42.33 -70.14
CA GLN A 1051 23.31 -43.49 -69.78
C GLN A 1051 24.21 -43.16 -68.58
N VAL A 1052 24.56 -44.16 -67.78
CA VAL A 1052 25.37 -43.95 -66.57
C VAL A 1052 26.82 -43.73 -66.95
N ALA A 1053 27.31 -42.50 -66.87
CA ALA A 1053 28.70 -42.19 -67.22
C ALA A 1053 29.70 -42.77 -66.21
N PHE A 1054 30.84 -43.27 -66.68
CA PHE A 1054 31.98 -43.62 -65.85
C PHE A 1054 33.14 -42.73 -66.28
N GLY A 1055 33.90 -42.18 -65.33
CA GLY A 1055 35.14 -41.42 -65.61
C GLY A 1055 36.29 -42.30 -66.11
N LEU A 1056 36.00 -43.36 -66.86
CA LEU A 1056 36.93 -44.38 -67.35
C LEU A 1056 37.03 -44.32 -68.87
N SER A 1057 38.07 -44.95 -69.43
CA SER A 1057 38.23 -45.09 -70.87
C SER A 1057 37.23 -46.10 -71.47
N PRO A 1058 36.69 -45.85 -72.68
CA PRO A 1058 35.91 -46.83 -73.44
C PRO A 1058 36.63 -48.18 -73.57
N GLY A 1059 35.89 -49.29 -73.44
CA GLY A 1059 36.45 -50.64 -73.41
C GLY A 1059 35.43 -51.72 -73.08
N ASP A 1060 35.88 -52.97 -73.00
CA ASP A 1060 35.06 -54.14 -72.71
C ASP A 1060 35.06 -54.47 -71.21
N TYR A 1061 33.88 -54.50 -70.59
CA TYR A 1061 33.74 -54.71 -69.16
C TYR A 1061 32.61 -55.69 -68.83
N TYR A 1062 32.80 -56.53 -67.81
CA TYR A 1062 31.67 -57.15 -67.13
C TYR A 1062 30.95 -56.09 -66.31
N VAL A 1063 29.63 -56.02 -66.42
CA VAL A 1063 28.81 -55.10 -65.62
C VAL A 1063 28.07 -55.89 -64.55
N VAL A 1064 28.26 -55.51 -63.30
CA VAL A 1064 27.55 -56.07 -62.14
C VAL A 1064 26.50 -55.08 -61.68
N VAL A 1065 25.29 -55.57 -61.43
CA VAL A 1065 24.19 -54.78 -60.88
C VAL A 1065 23.93 -55.29 -59.47
N TYR A 1066 24.17 -54.42 -58.50
CA TYR A 1066 23.81 -54.63 -57.10
C TYR A 1066 22.54 -53.87 -56.78
N HIS A 1067 21.71 -54.48 -55.94
CA HIS A 1067 20.53 -53.87 -55.36
C HIS A 1067 20.44 -54.25 -53.88
N ARG A 1068 19.85 -53.38 -53.06
CA ARG A 1068 19.84 -53.48 -51.60
C ARG A 1068 18.97 -54.59 -50.97
N ASN A 1069 18.16 -55.28 -51.78
CA ASN A 1069 17.21 -56.29 -51.29
C ASN A 1069 16.97 -57.43 -52.32
N HIS A 1070 17.85 -57.51 -53.31
CA HIS A 1070 17.76 -58.48 -54.40
C HIS A 1070 19.15 -59.02 -54.72
N VAL A 1071 19.22 -60.32 -55.03
CA VAL A 1071 20.47 -61.04 -55.32
C VAL A 1071 21.14 -60.44 -56.57
N PRO A 1072 22.42 -60.05 -56.51
CA PRO A 1072 23.08 -59.33 -57.61
C PRO A 1072 23.39 -60.23 -58.81
N VAL A 1073 23.49 -59.60 -59.99
CA VAL A 1073 23.83 -60.27 -61.26
C VAL A 1073 24.99 -59.59 -61.97
N MET A 1074 25.75 -60.37 -62.72
CA MET A 1074 26.83 -59.90 -63.61
C MET A 1074 26.51 -60.29 -65.04
N THR A 1075 26.88 -59.48 -66.03
CA THR A 1075 26.75 -59.83 -67.46
C THR A 1075 27.41 -61.18 -67.76
N SER A 1076 26.81 -62.03 -68.60
CA SER A 1076 27.37 -63.36 -68.91
C SER A 1076 28.65 -63.31 -69.76
N ALA A 1077 28.87 -62.19 -70.44
CA ALA A 1077 30.07 -61.83 -71.18
C ALA A 1077 30.37 -60.34 -70.98
N VAL A 1078 31.55 -59.88 -71.40
CA VAL A 1078 31.88 -58.45 -71.40
C VAL A 1078 30.93 -57.67 -72.32
N ALA A 1079 30.53 -56.48 -71.87
CA ALA A 1079 29.82 -55.47 -72.64
C ALA A 1079 30.82 -54.39 -73.10
N THR A 1080 30.81 -54.07 -74.40
CA THR A 1080 31.61 -52.97 -74.95
C THR A 1080 30.96 -51.64 -74.62
N LEU A 1081 31.64 -50.82 -73.82
CA LEU A 1081 31.14 -49.54 -73.34
C LEU A 1081 31.90 -48.37 -74.00
N GLY A 1082 31.17 -47.32 -74.41
CA GLY A 1082 31.67 -46.05 -74.94
C GLY A 1082 30.64 -44.92 -74.79
N PRO A 1083 30.84 -43.75 -75.41
CA PRO A 1083 29.78 -42.75 -75.53
C PRO A 1083 28.62 -43.31 -76.36
N GLY A 1084 27.42 -43.44 -75.79
CA GLY A 1084 26.26 -43.99 -76.49
C GLY A 1084 26.23 -45.51 -76.60
N SER A 1085 26.71 -46.24 -75.59
CA SER A 1085 26.74 -47.71 -75.55
C SER A 1085 25.41 -48.37 -75.93
N SER A 1086 25.47 -49.53 -76.60
CA SER A 1086 24.29 -50.35 -76.87
C SER A 1086 23.69 -50.90 -75.58
N LEU A 1087 22.37 -51.11 -75.57
CA LEU A 1087 21.68 -51.63 -74.39
C LEU A 1087 22.10 -53.08 -74.11
N TYR A 1088 22.58 -53.32 -72.89
CA TYR A 1088 22.71 -54.66 -72.33
C TYR A 1088 21.46 -54.98 -71.50
N ASP A 1089 20.65 -55.93 -71.97
CA ASP A 1089 19.32 -56.20 -71.39
C ASP A 1089 19.27 -57.58 -70.71
N PHE A 1090 19.39 -57.56 -69.38
CA PHE A 1090 19.29 -58.76 -68.53
C PHE A 1090 17.92 -59.44 -68.62
N THR A 1091 16.88 -58.71 -69.04
CA THR A 1091 15.49 -59.16 -68.92
C THR A 1091 15.08 -60.18 -69.99
N THR A 1092 15.95 -60.43 -70.98
CA THR A 1092 15.62 -61.20 -72.18
C THR A 1092 15.86 -62.71 -72.07
N ALA A 1093 16.81 -63.15 -71.23
CA ALA A 1093 17.12 -64.57 -71.03
C ALA A 1093 17.96 -64.81 -69.77
N GLN A 1094 17.79 -65.97 -69.12
CA GLN A 1094 18.66 -66.44 -68.03
C GLN A 1094 20.16 -66.35 -68.36
N THR A 1095 20.52 -66.60 -69.63
CA THR A 1095 21.90 -66.62 -70.14
C THR A 1095 22.52 -65.23 -70.34
N GLN A 1096 21.79 -64.14 -70.09
CA GLN A 1096 22.34 -62.78 -70.07
C GLN A 1096 23.12 -62.50 -68.78
N ALA A 1097 22.88 -63.27 -67.73
CA ALA A 1097 23.64 -63.17 -66.49
C ALA A 1097 24.61 -64.35 -66.34
N PHE A 1098 25.74 -64.08 -65.66
CA PHE A 1098 26.79 -65.03 -65.37
C PHE A 1098 26.32 -66.08 -64.35
N GLY A 1099 26.48 -67.37 -64.68
CA GLY A 1099 26.05 -68.50 -63.84
C GLY A 1099 25.03 -69.42 -64.53
N SER A 1100 24.56 -70.45 -63.81
CA SER A 1100 23.58 -71.41 -64.36
C SER A 1100 22.13 -70.95 -64.16
N THR A 1101 21.82 -70.39 -62.98
CA THR A 1101 20.48 -69.90 -62.61
C THR A 1101 20.55 -68.55 -61.86
N PRO A 1102 21.21 -67.52 -62.42
CA PRO A 1102 21.48 -66.23 -61.73
C PRO A 1102 20.27 -65.31 -61.50
N MET A 1103 19.19 -65.48 -62.26
CA MET A 1103 17.96 -64.68 -62.23
C MET A 1103 16.72 -65.55 -61.97
N VAL A 1104 15.56 -64.92 -61.82
CA VAL A 1104 14.22 -65.54 -61.76
C VAL A 1104 13.42 -65.23 -63.02
N ASP A 1105 12.55 -66.14 -63.43
CA ASP A 1105 11.56 -65.91 -64.49
C ASP A 1105 10.35 -65.20 -63.87
N LEU A 1106 10.12 -63.96 -64.30
CA LEU A 1106 9.01 -63.10 -63.87
C LEU A 1106 7.70 -63.40 -64.63
N GLY A 1107 7.73 -64.39 -65.51
CA GLY A 1107 6.64 -64.80 -66.38
C GLY A 1107 6.82 -64.30 -67.81
N SER A 1108 6.25 -65.05 -68.77
CA SER A 1108 6.28 -64.73 -70.21
C SER A 1108 7.69 -64.61 -70.82
N GLY A 1109 8.69 -65.25 -70.21
CA GLY A 1109 10.09 -65.23 -70.69
C GLY A 1109 10.85 -63.95 -70.33
N VAL A 1110 10.36 -63.18 -69.37
CA VAL A 1110 11.05 -62.00 -68.83
C VAL A 1110 11.79 -62.37 -67.56
N PHE A 1111 13.04 -61.94 -67.43
CA PHE A 1111 13.91 -62.28 -66.29
C PHE A 1111 14.22 -61.06 -65.42
N GLY A 1112 14.47 -61.28 -64.13
CA GLY A 1112 14.88 -60.24 -63.18
C GLY A 1112 15.72 -60.78 -62.02
N LEU A 1113 16.22 -59.88 -61.18
CA LEU A 1113 16.92 -60.26 -59.96
C LEU A 1113 15.91 -60.89 -58.99
N ALA A 1114 16.36 -61.94 -58.28
CA ALA A 1114 15.56 -62.57 -57.24
C ALA A 1114 15.45 -61.62 -56.05
N GLY A 1115 14.24 -61.34 -55.59
CA GLY A 1115 14.02 -60.56 -54.37
C GLY A 1115 14.17 -61.44 -53.12
N GLY A 1116 14.44 -60.84 -51.97
CA GLY A 1116 14.42 -61.56 -50.69
C GLY A 1116 15.73 -61.53 -49.91
N ASP A 1117 16.77 -60.92 -50.45
CA ASP A 1117 18.10 -60.71 -49.84
C ASP A 1117 18.08 -59.45 -48.97
N ALA A 1118 17.31 -59.47 -47.88
CA ALA A 1118 16.98 -58.31 -47.05
C ALA A 1118 18.15 -57.79 -46.21
N ASP A 1119 19.16 -58.63 -45.91
CA ASP A 1119 20.39 -58.22 -45.24
C ASP A 1119 21.56 -57.95 -46.21
N SER A 1120 21.34 -58.19 -47.50
CA SER A 1120 22.24 -57.86 -48.61
C SER A 1120 23.52 -58.69 -48.69
N ASP A 1121 23.53 -59.88 -48.08
CA ASP A 1121 24.70 -60.77 -48.10
C ASP A 1121 24.84 -61.58 -49.40
N GLY A 1122 23.83 -61.55 -50.26
CA GLY A 1122 23.80 -62.20 -51.56
C GLY A 1122 23.22 -63.61 -51.54
N ASP A 1123 22.81 -64.11 -50.39
CA ASP A 1123 22.05 -65.35 -50.20
C ASP A 1123 20.61 -65.01 -49.78
N VAL A 1124 19.66 -65.92 -50.05
CA VAL A 1124 18.27 -65.78 -49.57
C VAL A 1124 17.95 -66.93 -48.64
N ASP A 1125 17.95 -66.69 -47.33
CA ASP A 1125 17.79 -67.73 -46.33
C ASP A 1125 16.98 -67.33 -45.07
N SER A 1126 17.26 -67.97 -43.92
CA SER A 1126 16.57 -67.70 -42.66
C SER A 1126 16.95 -66.36 -42.01
N ASP A 1127 18.12 -65.82 -42.32
CA ASP A 1127 18.62 -64.57 -41.74
C ASP A 1127 17.88 -63.39 -42.36
N ASP A 1128 17.61 -63.40 -43.68
CA ASP A 1128 16.69 -62.47 -44.34
C ASP A 1128 15.28 -62.50 -43.77
N LYS A 1129 14.78 -63.71 -43.48
CA LYS A 1129 13.46 -63.89 -42.89
C LYS A 1129 13.39 -63.29 -41.49
N THR A 1130 14.51 -63.27 -40.79
CA THR A 1130 14.68 -62.63 -39.48
C THR A 1130 14.81 -61.12 -39.63
N ALA A 1131 15.54 -60.62 -40.64
CA ALA A 1131 15.64 -59.21 -40.98
C ALA A 1131 14.27 -58.60 -41.30
N VAL A 1132 13.45 -59.27 -42.12
CA VAL A 1132 12.07 -58.84 -42.40
C VAL A 1132 11.18 -58.91 -41.16
N ALA A 1133 11.32 -59.93 -40.32
CA ALA A 1133 10.54 -60.05 -39.09
C ALA A 1133 10.88 -58.95 -38.07
N GLY A 1134 12.15 -58.51 -38.02
CA GLY A 1134 12.64 -57.44 -37.15
C GLY A 1134 12.16 -56.05 -37.56
N ASP A 1135 11.73 -55.86 -38.81
CA ASP A 1135 11.31 -54.56 -39.36
C ASP A 1135 9.79 -54.46 -39.63
N LEU A 1136 8.99 -55.44 -39.18
CA LEU A 1136 7.54 -55.46 -39.41
C LEU A 1136 6.84 -54.17 -38.91
N ASN A 1137 5.94 -53.66 -39.76
CA ASN A 1137 5.13 -52.45 -39.57
C ASN A 1137 5.90 -51.12 -39.60
N ASN A 1138 7.18 -51.12 -39.98
CA ASN A 1138 7.92 -49.89 -40.22
C ASN A 1138 7.67 -49.36 -41.63
N THR A 1139 7.52 -48.05 -41.75
CA THR A 1139 7.35 -47.36 -43.03
C THR A 1139 8.63 -46.73 -43.54
N GLY A 1140 8.68 -46.47 -44.85
CA GLY A 1140 9.74 -45.71 -45.52
C GLY A 1140 10.72 -46.61 -46.30
N TYR A 1141 11.89 -46.07 -46.61
CA TYR A 1141 12.92 -46.74 -47.39
C TYR A 1141 13.72 -47.73 -46.53
N ARG A 1142 13.27 -48.98 -46.48
CA ARG A 1142 13.84 -50.05 -45.65
C ARG A 1142 14.39 -51.18 -46.52
N SER A 1143 15.46 -51.85 -46.08
CA SER A 1143 15.99 -53.04 -46.79
C SER A 1143 15.01 -54.23 -46.73
N ALA A 1144 14.23 -54.33 -45.64
CA ALA A 1144 13.22 -55.36 -45.46
C ALA A 1144 11.90 -55.14 -46.25
N ASP A 1145 11.66 -53.95 -46.81
CA ASP A 1145 10.54 -53.69 -47.72
C ASP A 1145 10.91 -54.14 -49.14
N ILE A 1146 10.76 -55.44 -49.40
CA ILE A 1146 11.17 -56.09 -50.65
C ILE A 1146 10.15 -55.78 -51.77
N ASN A 1147 8.86 -55.62 -51.44
CA ASN A 1147 7.80 -55.34 -52.42
C ASN A 1147 7.57 -53.85 -52.73
N PHE A 1148 8.34 -52.97 -52.10
CA PHE A 1148 8.42 -51.53 -52.39
C PHE A 1148 7.11 -50.80 -52.08
N SER A 1149 6.39 -51.29 -51.07
CA SER A 1149 5.11 -50.72 -50.68
C SER A 1149 5.21 -49.48 -49.77
N GLN A 1150 6.43 -49.14 -49.34
CA GLN A 1150 6.78 -48.23 -48.24
C GLN A 1150 6.39 -48.76 -46.85
N LEU A 1151 6.03 -50.03 -46.71
CA LEU A 1151 5.64 -50.65 -45.45
C LEU A 1151 6.08 -52.11 -45.40
N THR A 1152 7.02 -52.42 -44.50
CA THR A 1152 7.47 -53.80 -44.28
C THR A 1152 6.34 -54.61 -43.63
N THR A 1153 5.83 -55.63 -44.32
CA THR A 1153 4.75 -56.49 -43.81
C THR A 1153 5.07 -57.98 -43.97
N TYR A 1154 4.12 -58.82 -43.57
CA TYR A 1154 4.22 -60.26 -43.85
C TYR A 1154 4.25 -60.57 -45.35
N ALA A 1155 3.82 -59.65 -46.23
CA ALA A 1155 3.91 -59.83 -47.69
C ALA A 1155 5.38 -59.86 -48.16
N ASP A 1156 6.26 -59.08 -47.55
CA ASP A 1156 7.70 -59.08 -47.83
C ASP A 1156 8.36 -60.40 -47.39
N LYS A 1157 7.91 -60.93 -46.25
CA LYS A 1157 8.38 -62.23 -45.75
C LYS A 1157 8.00 -63.40 -46.66
N ILE A 1158 6.89 -63.29 -47.40
CA ILE A 1158 6.49 -64.29 -48.39
C ILE A 1158 7.50 -64.33 -49.54
N LEU A 1159 8.05 -63.19 -49.95
CA LEU A 1159 9.04 -63.11 -51.03
C LEU A 1159 10.38 -63.75 -50.63
N VAL A 1160 10.83 -63.56 -49.38
CA VAL A 1160 12.00 -64.29 -48.83
C VAL A 1160 11.76 -65.81 -48.87
N VAL A 1161 10.58 -66.26 -48.45
CA VAL A 1161 10.23 -67.70 -48.44
C VAL A 1161 10.13 -68.26 -49.87
N GLN A 1162 9.63 -67.47 -50.82
CA GLN A 1162 9.51 -67.86 -52.22
C GLN A 1162 10.88 -68.12 -52.86
N ASN A 1163 11.87 -67.30 -52.52
CA ASN A 1163 13.21 -67.36 -53.09
C ASN A 1163 14.27 -68.01 -52.20
N THR A 1164 13.87 -68.60 -51.08
CA THR A 1164 14.81 -69.28 -50.17
C THR A 1164 15.66 -70.31 -50.93
N GLY A 1165 16.98 -70.19 -50.82
CA GLY A 1165 17.96 -71.02 -51.54
C GLY A 1165 18.48 -70.41 -52.85
N LYS A 1166 18.05 -69.20 -53.23
CA LYS A 1166 18.73 -68.39 -54.25
C LYS A 1166 20.02 -67.83 -53.64
N THR A 1167 21.12 -67.94 -54.38
CA THR A 1167 22.46 -67.48 -53.97
C THR A 1167 23.11 -66.76 -55.15
N SER A 1168 23.88 -65.72 -54.85
CA SER A 1168 24.59 -64.95 -55.86
C SER A 1168 25.54 -65.83 -56.67
N GLN A 1169 25.41 -65.74 -58.00
CA GLN A 1169 26.34 -66.38 -58.93
C GLN A 1169 27.50 -65.46 -59.31
N VAL A 1170 27.52 -64.22 -58.78
CA VAL A 1170 28.60 -63.26 -58.99
C VAL A 1170 29.81 -63.69 -58.14
N PRO A 1171 30.98 -63.98 -58.73
CA PRO A 1171 32.12 -64.46 -57.94
C PRO A 1171 32.57 -63.45 -56.87
N ALA A 1172 32.53 -63.88 -55.60
CA ALA A 1172 33.06 -63.16 -54.45
C ALA A 1172 34.59 -63.20 -54.40
N GLY A 1173 35.21 -62.23 -53.74
CA GLY A 1173 36.67 -62.17 -53.55
C GLY A 1173 37.11 -62.89 -52.29
N ALA A 1174 38.34 -63.41 -52.27
CA ALA A 1174 38.94 -64.11 -51.13
C ALA A 1174 39.18 -63.26 -49.86
N ALA A 1175 38.54 -62.09 -49.72
CA ALA A 1175 38.67 -61.19 -48.57
C ALA A 1175 37.39 -61.06 -47.72
N ASP A 1176 36.26 -61.62 -48.15
CA ASP A 1176 34.95 -61.46 -47.48
C ASP A 1176 34.39 -62.78 -46.95
N ALA A 1177 35.11 -63.44 -46.03
CA ALA A 1177 34.57 -64.55 -45.24
C ALA A 1177 34.15 -64.05 -43.84
N PRO A 1178 32.92 -64.33 -43.36
CA PRO A 1178 32.48 -63.91 -42.03
C PRO A 1178 33.30 -64.59 -40.93
N VAL A 1179 33.82 -63.81 -39.99
CA VAL A 1179 34.45 -64.30 -38.76
C VAL A 1179 33.36 -64.71 -37.77
N ALA A 1180 33.44 -65.94 -37.25
CA ALA A 1180 32.49 -66.57 -36.33
C ALA A 1180 32.28 -65.79 -35.00
N PRO A 1181 31.14 -65.98 -34.31
CA PRO A 1181 30.77 -65.18 -33.14
C PRO A 1181 31.58 -65.56 -31.90
N GLN A 1182 32.05 -64.56 -31.14
CA GLN A 1182 32.54 -64.77 -29.78
C GLN A 1182 31.36 -64.87 -28.80
N GLU A 1183 31.31 -65.98 -28.07
CA GLU A 1183 30.44 -66.13 -26.90
C GLU A 1183 30.87 -65.22 -25.75
N HIS A 1184 29.92 -64.54 -25.12
CA HIS A 1184 30.06 -64.00 -23.77
C HIS A 1184 28.91 -64.50 -22.89
N PHE A 1185 29.27 -65.31 -21.89
CA PHE A 1185 28.39 -65.77 -20.82
C PHE A 1185 27.80 -64.60 -20.03
N SER A 1186 26.49 -64.69 -19.75
CA SER A 1186 25.71 -63.79 -18.89
C SER A 1186 25.93 -64.04 -17.39
N ALA A 1187 25.73 -62.98 -16.59
CA ALA A 1187 25.35 -63.11 -15.17
C ALA A 1187 24.33 -62.03 -14.73
N VAL A 1188 23.07 -62.48 -14.63
CA VAL A 1188 22.03 -62.24 -13.59
C VAL A 1188 21.39 -60.85 -13.38
N ARG A 1189 20.06 -60.78 -13.60
CA ARG A 1189 18.92 -60.61 -12.63
C ARG A 1189 17.69 -60.22 -13.48
N GLY A 1190 16.52 -60.85 -13.38
CA GLY A 1190 15.71 -61.05 -12.18
C GLY A 1190 14.60 -59.98 -12.16
N ASN A 1191 13.42 -60.37 -12.66
CA ASN A 1191 12.16 -59.64 -12.89
C ASN A 1191 12.05 -58.74 -14.12
#